data_AF-T0PKS3-F1
#
_entry.id   AF-T0PKS3-F1
#
_cell.length_a   1.000
_cell.length_b   1.000
_cell.length_c   1.000
_cell.angle_alpha   90.00
_cell.angle_beta   90.00
_cell.angle_gamma   90.00
#
_symmetry.space_group_name_H-M   'P 1'
#
loop_
_entity.id
_entity.type
_entity.pdbx_description
1 polymer ?
#
loop_
_entity_poly.entity_id
_entity_poly.type
_entity_poly.pdbx_seq_one_letter_code
_entity_poly.pdbx_strand_id
1 'polypeptide(L)'
;MSVTKRGKTYTFSCYVKTKDIPVKDNSGAALTLGYQDASGQWKYVREFIKGTTDWNRYETTLTVPNDISNDYIWVAAELVETTGTAYFDSLQLEEGQFANRYNLIENSDFTLWDKTTWKPIYWKSNNAIDSTDYVDYSYSNNHPKAMNTLSMKINGNARAGKGIYQDVNIAGKKGDVYVLGGWAKANAAPLVEWRLFQMDLGFVKYDGSIFWKKLSFNDDVWDWQYAASEIVAPEDYKGIQVYISYYQNLGNAYFDGIQLYKEEFGTSYQYDSKGNVISTADLAKQNSKFQYDGNNDLTTSIDPKGSSFTYEYDNGNTSVKKHNLTKATSAENVVYSFDYDNFGNAKWSKVGSDALFIKSDASYTPSGNYIKDVVDPRGNKVTFDYDEANGNLKSVTDPEGKVTSYSYNPKTNNLESVKKAVNGTDITNSYDYENDKIKKINHNGFGYEFQYDNFGNNTVVKVKGKDPAGQEATQNLITNTYEERNGNFKEATYGNGHKVSNIYDAMDRVIGKKFGTELRVKYQYNANNNLALKEDLVNKKNYRYNYDLADRLSTIKEIDPATSKIINETRYNYDLNNNVSEVNENINNYNYNIAYGYNKDNKPTSVTHKRGTLGQQLSSIYNISYGYDILGRLENKKIAIGTTNFQTNYKYYEGKEANSTTNLIKTIENGGKAISYEYDSKGNISKILEGDKVIQQYYYNEVNELIREDNKDFRKNHSL
;
A
#
# COMPACT_ATOMS: atom_id res chain seq x y z
N MET A 1 29.14 19.92 15.14
CA MET A 1 28.09 20.38 16.07
C MET A 1 27.16 21.29 15.28
N SER A 2 25.91 20.89 15.08
CA SER A 2 24.91 21.72 14.38
C SER A 2 24.37 22.76 15.36
N VAL A 3 24.23 24.01 14.93
CA VAL A 3 23.54 25.05 15.71
C VAL A 3 22.05 24.71 15.74
N THR A 4 21.50 24.42 16.91
CA THR A 4 20.08 24.09 17.03
C THR A 4 19.20 25.32 17.12
N LYS A 5 18.05 25.22 16.45
CA LYS A 5 17.00 26.23 16.47
C LYS A 5 16.05 25.91 17.62
N ARG A 6 15.91 26.88 18.52
CA ARG A 6 14.92 26.87 19.62
C ARG A 6 13.50 26.69 19.07
N GLY A 7 12.69 25.88 19.75
CA GLY A 7 11.30 25.62 19.36
C GLY A 7 11.13 24.69 18.15
N LYS A 8 12.22 24.15 17.57
CA LYS A 8 12.15 23.20 16.47
C LYS A 8 12.19 21.76 16.95
N THR A 9 11.59 20.89 16.15
CA THR A 9 11.58 19.44 16.36
C THR A 9 12.68 18.82 15.53
N TYR A 10 13.42 17.89 16.13
CA TYR A 10 14.47 17.13 15.48
C TYR A 10 14.21 15.64 15.65
N THR A 11 14.44 14.87 14.60
CA THR A 11 14.37 13.41 14.63
C THR A 11 15.76 12.84 14.39
N PHE A 12 16.16 11.90 15.24
CA PHE A 12 17.38 11.11 15.11
C PHE A 12 17.02 9.68 14.77
N SER A 13 17.56 9.17 13.67
CA SER A 13 17.23 7.84 13.16
C SER A 13 18.46 7.08 12.70
N CYS A 14 18.34 5.76 12.67
CA CYS A 14 19.33 4.86 12.10
C CYS A 14 18.72 3.46 11.90
N TYR A 15 19.47 2.58 11.25
CA TYR A 15 19.23 1.14 11.31
C TYR A 15 20.01 0.55 12.48
N VAL A 16 19.36 -0.34 13.22
CA VAL A 16 19.97 -1.03 14.37
C VAL A 16 19.78 -2.52 14.25
N LYS A 17 20.84 -3.26 14.51
CA LYS A 17 20.82 -4.71 14.72
C LYS A 17 21.42 -5.02 16.08
N THR A 18 20.71 -5.80 16.90
CA THR A 18 21.21 -6.20 18.22
C THR A 18 21.51 -7.69 18.30
N LYS A 19 22.38 -8.07 19.22
CA LYS A 19 22.66 -9.46 19.57
C LYS A 19 22.88 -9.55 21.07
N ASP A 20 22.19 -10.50 21.70
CA ASP A 20 22.32 -10.82 23.13
C ASP A 20 22.07 -9.62 24.07
N ILE A 21 21.20 -8.67 23.69
CA ILE A 21 20.76 -7.56 24.54
C ILE A 21 19.54 -7.98 25.37
N PRO A 22 19.64 -8.01 26.71
CA PRO A 22 18.51 -8.32 27.59
C PRO A 22 17.35 -7.32 27.41
N VAL A 23 16.12 -7.83 27.45
CA VAL A 23 14.92 -7.00 27.44
C VAL A 23 14.65 -6.51 28.87
N LYS A 24 15.07 -5.29 29.17
CA LYS A 24 14.81 -4.62 30.46
C LYS A 24 14.26 -3.22 30.20
N ASP A 25 13.39 -2.74 31.10
CA ASP A 25 12.93 -1.35 31.02
C ASP A 25 14.08 -0.38 31.31
N ASN A 26 14.13 0.68 30.50
CA ASN A 26 15.14 1.74 30.56
C ASN A 26 16.61 1.26 30.46
N SER A 27 16.84 0.13 29.80
CA SER A 27 18.16 -0.45 29.54
C SER A 27 18.17 -1.13 28.17
N GLY A 28 19.31 -1.16 27.49
CA GLY A 28 19.43 -1.71 26.14
C GLY A 28 20.33 -0.88 25.23
N ALA A 29 20.34 -1.23 23.95
CA ALA A 29 20.79 -0.30 22.93
C ALA A 29 19.82 0.89 22.86
N ALA A 30 20.33 2.09 22.65
CA ALA A 30 19.51 3.29 22.64
C ALA A 30 19.93 4.30 21.57
N LEU A 31 18.94 4.97 21.00
CA LEU A 31 19.11 6.27 20.35
C LEU A 31 18.73 7.35 21.35
N THR A 32 19.67 8.25 21.62
CA THR A 32 19.49 9.31 22.61
C THR A 32 19.63 10.67 21.96
N LEU A 33 18.62 11.52 22.21
CA LEU A 33 18.67 12.95 21.99
C LEU A 33 18.75 13.65 23.35
N GLY A 34 19.60 14.66 23.49
CA GLY A 34 19.77 15.41 24.72
C GLY A 34 19.84 16.92 24.49
N TYR A 35 19.32 17.68 25.46
CA TYR A 35 19.46 19.14 25.54
C TYR A 35 19.73 19.58 26.98
N GLN A 36 20.29 20.77 27.18
CA GLN A 36 20.38 21.39 28.51
C GLN A 36 19.21 22.34 28.73
N ASP A 37 18.47 22.16 29.82
CA ASP A 37 17.41 23.08 30.22
C ASP A 37 17.96 24.45 30.63
N ALA A 38 17.07 25.38 30.99
CA ALA A 38 17.44 26.75 31.40
C ALA A 38 18.44 26.80 32.57
N SER A 39 18.53 25.74 33.37
CA SER A 39 19.47 25.63 34.51
C SER A 39 20.80 24.95 34.16
N GLY A 40 21.00 24.57 32.90
CA GLY A 40 22.19 23.83 32.46
C GLY A 40 22.10 22.32 32.72
N GLN A 41 20.95 21.81 33.19
CA GLN A 41 20.78 20.39 33.48
C GLN A 41 20.40 19.62 32.22
N TRP A 42 21.06 18.49 31.99
CA TRP A 42 20.78 17.63 30.85
C TRP A 42 19.43 16.92 30.98
N LYS A 43 18.66 16.98 29.89
CA LYS A 43 17.43 16.21 29.67
C LYS A 43 17.63 15.32 28.46
N TYR A 44 17.11 14.10 28.52
CA TYR A 44 17.30 13.09 27.48
C TYR A 44 15.96 12.51 27.04
N VAL A 45 15.82 12.30 25.74
CA VAL A 45 14.79 11.46 25.13
C VAL A 45 15.49 10.25 24.55
N ARG A 46 15.06 9.05 24.95
CA ARG A 46 15.69 7.78 24.57
C ARG A 46 14.68 6.86 23.91
N GLU A 47 15.04 6.33 22.75
CA GLU A 47 14.40 5.14 22.19
C GLU A 47 15.25 3.92 22.54
N PHE A 48 14.74 3.06 23.43
CA PHE A 48 15.41 1.81 23.79
C PHE A 48 15.05 0.70 22.81
N ILE A 49 16.05 0.18 22.12
CA ILE A 49 15.93 -0.94 21.18
C ILE A 49 16.00 -2.26 21.96
N LYS A 50 14.87 -2.96 22.01
CA LYS A 50 14.72 -4.23 22.74
C LYS A 50 14.56 -5.40 21.76
N GLY A 51 15.51 -6.34 21.80
CA GLY A 51 15.34 -7.69 21.25
C GLY A 51 15.23 -7.79 19.73
N THR A 52 15.95 -6.98 18.96
CA THR A 52 16.07 -7.21 17.50
C THR A 52 17.17 -8.23 17.21
N THR A 53 16.95 -9.16 16.29
CA THR A 53 17.99 -10.06 15.77
C THR A 53 18.54 -9.60 14.42
N ASP A 54 17.85 -8.66 13.77
CA ASP A 54 18.22 -8.15 12.46
C ASP A 54 17.99 -6.63 12.33
N TRP A 55 18.48 -6.07 11.22
CA TRP A 55 18.43 -4.63 10.96
C TRP A 55 16.99 -4.10 10.89
N ASN A 56 16.67 -3.19 11.79
CA ASN A 56 15.40 -2.49 11.83
C ASN A 56 15.64 -1.00 11.93
N ARG A 57 14.76 -0.21 11.32
CA ARG A 57 14.83 1.26 11.41
C ARG A 57 14.25 1.72 12.74
N TYR A 58 15.01 2.54 13.46
CA TYR A 58 14.59 3.20 14.68
C TYR A 58 14.72 4.71 14.54
N GLU A 59 13.81 5.42 15.21
CA GLU A 59 13.85 6.87 15.31
C GLU A 59 13.41 7.33 16.70
N THR A 60 13.98 8.43 17.15
CA THR A 60 13.54 9.18 18.32
C THR A 60 13.46 10.66 17.99
N THR A 61 12.59 11.39 18.68
CA THR A 61 12.24 12.76 18.31
C THR A 61 12.24 13.67 19.53
N LEU A 62 12.82 14.85 19.39
CA LEU A 62 12.93 15.86 20.43
C LEU A 62 12.49 17.22 19.89
N THR A 63 11.49 17.83 20.53
CA THR A 63 11.22 19.27 20.36
C THR A 63 12.09 20.04 21.34
N VAL A 64 12.97 20.88 20.81
CA VAL A 64 13.91 21.68 21.58
C VAL A 64 13.17 22.84 22.26
N PRO A 65 13.21 22.97 23.60
CA PRO A 65 12.59 24.09 24.29
C PRO A 65 13.15 25.46 23.87
N ASN A 66 12.37 26.52 24.08
CA ASN A 66 12.82 27.87 23.74
C ASN A 66 13.88 28.42 24.70
N ASP A 67 13.92 27.91 25.93
CA ASP A 67 14.69 28.39 27.06
C ASP A 67 15.94 27.54 27.37
N ILE A 68 16.40 26.72 26.41
CA ILE A 68 17.65 25.94 26.56
C ILE A 68 18.87 26.82 26.87
N SER A 69 19.83 26.30 27.64
CA SER A 69 21.03 27.05 28.04
C SER A 69 22.17 26.98 27.02
N ASN A 70 22.07 26.11 26.01
CA ASN A 70 23.05 25.97 24.94
C ASN A 70 22.36 25.84 23.56
N ASP A 71 23.09 26.04 22.47
CA ASP A 71 22.55 25.99 21.11
C ASP A 71 23.01 24.73 20.35
N TYR A 72 23.06 23.58 21.03
CA TYR A 72 23.30 22.28 20.38
C TYR A 72 22.44 21.16 20.96
N ILE A 73 22.14 20.15 20.14
CA ILE A 73 21.58 18.87 20.57
C ILE A 73 22.73 17.87 20.74
N TRP A 74 22.72 17.15 21.86
CA TRP A 74 23.55 15.97 22.03
C TRP A 74 22.87 14.75 21.41
N VAL A 75 23.60 14.00 20.60
CA VAL A 75 23.12 12.77 19.96
C VAL A 75 24.03 11.62 20.33
N ALA A 76 23.46 10.45 20.61
CA ALA A 76 24.24 9.25 20.87
C ALA A 76 23.52 7.98 20.41
N ALA A 77 24.32 7.04 19.88
CA ALA A 77 23.99 5.64 19.72
C ALA A 77 24.81 4.86 20.75
N GLU A 78 24.15 4.24 21.73
CA GLU A 78 24.82 3.77 22.94
C GLU A 78 24.22 2.46 23.49
N LEU A 79 24.99 1.76 24.33
CA LEU A 79 24.49 0.71 25.22
C LEU A 79 24.30 1.32 26.61
N VAL A 80 23.08 1.30 27.11
CA VAL A 80 22.70 1.89 28.40
C VAL A 80 22.40 0.77 29.40
N GLU A 81 23.20 0.69 30.46
CA GLU A 81 23.01 -0.24 31.59
C GLU A 81 22.74 -1.69 31.16
N THR A 82 23.47 -2.18 30.14
CA THR A 82 23.21 -3.49 29.51
C THR A 82 24.50 -4.16 29.04
N THR A 83 24.40 -5.44 28.68
CA THR A 83 25.43 -6.22 27.99
C THR A 83 24.97 -6.59 26.58
N GLY A 84 25.87 -7.19 25.78
CA GLY A 84 25.57 -7.63 24.42
C GLY A 84 26.25 -6.77 23.35
N THR A 85 25.75 -6.84 22.12
CA THR A 85 26.30 -6.10 20.98
C THR A 85 25.19 -5.39 20.21
N ALA A 86 25.44 -4.14 19.85
CA ALA A 86 24.59 -3.36 18.96
C ALA A 86 25.42 -2.85 17.79
N TYR A 87 24.87 -2.98 16.59
CA TYR A 87 25.40 -2.41 15.36
C TYR A 87 24.45 -1.29 14.93
N PHE A 88 25.01 -0.12 14.65
CA PHE A 88 24.28 1.06 14.20
C PHE A 88 24.80 1.45 12.82
N ASP A 89 23.89 1.78 11.91
CA ASP A 89 24.23 2.19 10.55
C ASP A 89 23.28 3.31 10.10
N SER A 90 23.76 4.18 9.21
CA SER A 90 22.97 5.27 8.61
C SER A 90 22.39 6.24 9.65
N LEU A 91 23.24 6.68 10.59
CA LEU A 91 22.87 7.64 11.64
C LEU A 91 22.60 9.02 11.02
N GLN A 92 21.39 9.55 11.22
CA GLN A 92 20.96 10.83 10.69
C GLN A 92 20.15 11.62 11.71
N LEU A 93 20.57 12.87 11.95
CA LEU A 93 19.82 13.88 12.70
C LEU A 93 19.29 14.92 11.73
N GLU A 94 18.00 15.23 11.82
CA GLU A 94 17.33 16.14 10.90
C GLU A 94 16.28 17.01 11.60
N GLU A 95 16.09 18.25 11.13
CA GLU A 95 14.96 19.10 11.53
C GLU A 95 13.68 18.53 10.90
N GLY A 96 12.73 18.11 11.74
CA GLY A 96 11.52 17.43 11.29
C GLY A 96 10.92 16.55 12.37
N GLN A 97 9.68 16.12 12.13
CA GLN A 97 8.96 15.23 13.06
C GLN A 97 9.18 13.75 12.74
N PHE A 98 9.70 13.43 11.56
CA PHE A 98 9.87 12.07 11.05
C PHE A 98 11.22 11.92 10.41
N ALA A 99 11.77 10.71 10.46
CA ALA A 99 12.99 10.40 9.76
C ALA A 99 12.74 10.37 8.24
N ASN A 100 13.58 11.07 7.48
CA ASN A 100 13.58 11.02 6.01
C ASN A 100 14.61 10.00 5.51
N ARG A 101 14.67 9.79 4.20
CA ARG A 101 15.66 8.89 3.59
C ARG A 101 17.07 9.26 4.02
N TYR A 102 17.94 8.26 4.17
CA TYR A 102 19.32 8.50 4.60
C TYR A 102 20.10 9.21 3.49
N ASN A 103 20.43 10.48 3.70
CA ASN A 103 21.20 11.26 2.75
C ASN A 103 22.69 10.93 2.90
N LEU A 104 23.31 10.43 1.84
CA LEU A 104 24.75 10.12 1.81
C LEU A 104 25.63 11.38 1.75
N ILE A 105 25.03 12.56 1.60
CA ILE A 105 25.71 13.85 1.55
C ILE A 105 25.71 14.51 2.93
N GLU A 106 26.91 14.70 3.48
CA GLU A 106 27.12 15.47 4.69
C GLU A 106 26.99 16.96 4.42
N ASN A 107 26.41 17.70 5.38
CA ASN A 107 26.25 19.16 5.29
C ASN A 107 25.66 19.61 3.94
N SER A 108 24.60 18.91 3.52
CA SER A 108 23.91 19.12 2.25
C SER A 108 23.21 20.48 2.15
N ASP A 109 22.88 21.07 3.29
CA ASP A 109 22.19 22.36 3.44
C ASP A 109 23.15 23.52 3.76
N PHE A 110 24.46 23.25 3.70
CA PHE A 110 25.55 24.21 3.89
C PHE A 110 25.53 24.99 5.23
N THR A 111 24.86 24.46 6.25
CA THR A 111 24.81 25.09 7.59
C THR A 111 26.15 25.15 8.29
N LEU A 112 27.04 24.20 8.00
CA LEU A 112 28.38 24.14 8.57
C LEU A 112 29.39 24.75 7.59
N TRP A 113 30.07 25.81 8.00
CA TRP A 113 31.05 26.51 7.16
C TRP A 113 32.22 27.02 8.00
N ASP A 114 33.38 27.13 7.36
CA ASP A 114 34.62 27.61 7.97
C ASP A 114 34.58 29.14 8.12
N LYS A 115 34.60 29.62 9.37
CA LYS A 115 34.40 31.03 9.71
C LYS A 115 35.45 32.00 9.13
N THR A 116 36.57 31.49 8.63
CA THR A 116 37.65 32.29 8.07
C THR A 116 37.58 32.32 6.55
N THR A 117 37.36 31.18 5.91
CA THR A 117 37.36 31.02 4.45
C THR A 117 35.98 31.13 3.81
N TRP A 118 34.93 31.07 4.63
CA TRP A 118 33.53 31.04 4.19
C TRP A 118 33.17 29.84 3.30
N LYS A 119 33.96 28.77 3.37
CA LYS A 119 33.73 27.53 2.60
C LYS A 119 32.91 26.53 3.41
N PRO A 120 32.07 25.73 2.75
CA PRO A 120 31.31 24.69 3.44
C PRO A 120 32.24 23.60 4.00
N ILE A 121 31.99 23.18 5.24
CA ILE A 121 32.70 22.06 5.88
C ILE A 121 32.24 20.75 5.23
N TYR A 122 33.13 19.75 5.15
CA TYR A 122 32.97 18.45 4.46
C TYR A 122 32.96 18.49 2.93
N TRP A 123 32.92 19.69 2.34
CA TRP A 123 33.02 19.86 0.90
C TRP A 123 34.42 20.30 0.50
N LYS A 124 34.95 19.71 -0.56
CA LYS A 124 36.23 20.06 -1.17
C LYS A 124 35.99 21.06 -2.29
N SER A 125 36.92 22.01 -2.42
CA SER A 125 36.93 22.97 -3.52
C SER A 125 37.90 22.52 -4.60
N ASN A 126 37.55 22.73 -5.87
CA ASN A 126 38.52 22.59 -6.95
C ASN A 126 39.45 23.82 -7.02
N ASN A 127 40.47 23.77 -7.87
CA ASN A 127 41.49 24.83 -7.96
C ASN A 127 40.97 26.17 -8.52
N ALA A 128 39.75 26.21 -9.07
CA ALA A 128 39.15 27.41 -9.65
C ALA A 128 38.29 28.18 -8.65
N ILE A 129 37.95 27.59 -7.51
CA ILE A 129 37.21 28.25 -6.42
C ILE A 129 38.13 29.27 -5.73
N ASP A 130 37.64 30.49 -5.55
CA ASP A 130 38.38 31.62 -4.96
C ASP A 130 37.59 32.28 -3.82
N SER A 131 38.07 33.41 -3.28
CA SER A 131 37.44 34.09 -2.14
C SER A 131 36.08 34.73 -2.45
N THR A 132 35.67 34.79 -3.71
CA THR A 132 34.35 35.33 -4.13
C THR A 132 33.25 34.28 -4.15
N ASP A 133 33.62 33.00 -4.03
CA ASP A 133 32.70 31.88 -3.85
C ASP A 133 32.57 31.60 -2.35
N TYR A 134 31.38 31.52 -1.77
CA TYR A 134 31.23 31.38 -0.32
C TYR A 134 29.85 30.87 0.07
N VAL A 135 29.70 30.37 1.30
CA VAL A 135 28.39 30.11 1.89
C VAL A 135 27.72 31.45 2.17
N ASP A 136 26.72 31.79 1.35
CA ASP A 136 25.95 33.02 1.44
C ASP A 136 24.80 32.86 2.43
N TYR A 137 24.58 33.88 3.25
CA TYR A 137 23.53 33.95 4.27
C TYR A 137 22.47 35.01 3.93
N SER A 138 22.57 35.63 2.74
CA SER A 138 21.64 36.66 2.32
C SER A 138 20.24 36.07 2.06
N TYR A 139 19.26 36.60 2.79
CA TYR A 139 17.85 36.18 2.72
C TYR A 139 17.26 36.54 1.36
N SER A 140 16.87 35.54 0.56
CA SER A 140 16.05 35.75 -0.63
C SER A 140 14.61 35.32 -0.32
N ASN A 141 13.63 36.21 -0.52
CA ASN A 141 12.20 35.92 -0.30
C ASN A 141 11.66 34.75 -1.13
N ASN A 142 12.41 34.31 -2.14
CA ASN A 142 12.07 33.23 -3.06
C ASN A 142 12.86 31.94 -2.80
N HIS A 143 13.67 31.87 -1.73
CA HIS A 143 14.36 30.64 -1.33
C HIS A 143 13.33 29.59 -0.85
N PRO A 144 13.54 28.28 -1.14
CA PRO A 144 12.61 27.24 -0.73
C PRO A 144 12.32 27.30 0.79
N LYS A 145 11.08 27.61 1.16
CA LYS A 145 10.67 27.87 2.56
C LYS A 145 10.96 26.72 3.54
N ALA A 146 11.14 25.50 3.04
CA ALA A 146 11.47 24.32 3.83
C ALA A 146 12.96 24.23 4.21
N MET A 147 13.81 25.01 3.55
CA MET A 147 15.26 25.02 3.75
C MET A 147 15.70 26.19 4.62
N ASN A 148 16.95 26.14 5.08
CA ASN A 148 17.55 27.22 5.87
C ASN A 148 17.94 28.40 4.95
N THR A 149 18.48 29.51 5.46
CA THR A 149 18.77 30.70 4.63
C THR A 149 20.19 30.70 4.03
N LEU A 150 20.96 29.65 4.24
CA LEU A 150 22.34 29.50 3.79
C LEU A 150 22.37 28.71 2.48
N SER A 151 23.26 29.10 1.58
CA SER A 151 23.46 28.38 0.32
C SER A 151 24.91 28.53 -0.16
N MET A 152 25.41 27.56 -0.92
CA MET A 152 26.71 27.72 -1.57
C MET A 152 26.58 28.66 -2.77
N LYS A 153 27.19 29.84 -2.70
CA LYS A 153 27.30 30.78 -3.81
C LYS A 153 28.60 30.56 -4.57
N ILE A 154 28.49 30.39 -5.89
CA ILE A 154 29.61 30.37 -6.83
C ILE A 154 29.49 31.58 -7.75
N ASN A 155 30.51 32.43 -7.78
CA ASN A 155 30.60 33.56 -8.68
C ASN A 155 31.29 33.11 -9.98
N GLY A 156 30.50 33.02 -11.04
CA GLY A 156 30.90 32.52 -12.35
C GLY A 156 32.06 33.29 -12.96
N ASN A 157 32.90 32.55 -13.69
CA ASN A 157 33.97 33.11 -14.50
C ASN A 157 33.95 32.42 -15.87
N ALA A 158 33.82 33.21 -16.95
CA ALA A 158 33.74 32.71 -18.32
C ALA A 158 34.94 31.87 -18.79
N ARG A 159 36.04 31.84 -18.04
CA ARG A 159 37.28 31.11 -18.37
C ARG A 159 37.66 30.05 -17.33
N ALA A 160 36.84 29.83 -16.30
CA ALA A 160 37.15 28.88 -15.23
C ALA A 160 36.02 27.87 -14.99
N GLY A 161 36.38 26.61 -14.74
CA GLY A 161 35.45 25.57 -14.32
C GLY A 161 35.34 25.55 -12.81
N LYS A 162 34.43 26.34 -12.22
CA LYS A 162 34.28 26.42 -10.75
C LYS A 162 33.35 25.35 -10.22
N GLY A 163 33.75 24.71 -9.13
CA GLY A 163 32.93 23.71 -8.48
C GLY A 163 33.48 23.21 -7.15
N ILE A 164 32.57 22.61 -6.39
CA ILE A 164 32.85 21.94 -5.12
C ILE A 164 32.34 20.50 -5.18
N TYR A 165 32.91 19.62 -4.38
CA TYR A 165 32.55 18.21 -4.39
C TYR A 165 32.70 17.53 -3.04
N GLN A 166 32.02 16.40 -2.89
CA GLN A 166 32.15 15.53 -1.73
C GLN A 166 32.49 14.11 -2.20
N ASP A 167 33.49 13.50 -1.59
CA ASP A 167 33.81 12.09 -1.78
C ASP A 167 33.01 11.26 -0.78
N VAL A 168 32.20 10.34 -1.28
CA VAL A 168 31.42 9.38 -0.50
C VAL A 168 32.15 8.04 -0.55
N ASN A 169 32.69 7.61 0.59
CA ASN A 169 33.50 6.39 0.72
C ASN A 169 32.61 5.14 0.79
N ILE A 170 31.93 4.83 -0.31
CA ILE A 170 31.10 3.64 -0.46
C ILE A 170 31.53 2.83 -1.67
N ALA A 171 31.72 1.53 -1.48
CA ALA A 171 31.90 0.57 -2.56
C ALA A 171 30.57 -0.10 -2.90
N GLY A 172 30.43 -0.54 -4.15
CA GLY A 172 29.24 -1.22 -4.59
C GLY A 172 29.42 -1.92 -5.92
N LYS A 173 28.29 -2.35 -6.50
CA LYS A 173 28.25 -3.23 -7.66
C LYS A 173 27.63 -2.54 -8.85
N LYS A 174 27.98 -3.03 -10.04
CA LYS A 174 27.23 -2.74 -11.26
C LYS A 174 25.73 -2.97 -11.01
N GLY A 175 24.90 -2.02 -11.40
CA GLY A 175 23.45 -2.07 -11.22
C GLY A 175 22.94 -1.44 -9.92
N ASP A 176 23.81 -1.03 -8.99
CA ASP A 176 23.38 -0.22 -7.85
C ASP A 176 22.71 1.07 -8.33
N VAL A 177 21.52 1.38 -7.79
CA VAL A 177 20.73 2.55 -8.16
C VAL A 177 20.89 3.65 -7.12
N TYR A 178 21.12 4.86 -7.62
CA TYR A 178 21.22 6.08 -6.82
C TYR A 178 20.28 7.14 -7.35
N VAL A 179 19.72 7.96 -6.47
CA VAL A 179 19.07 9.21 -6.86
C VAL A 179 19.86 10.39 -6.34
N LEU A 180 20.33 11.21 -7.27
CA LEU A 180 20.97 12.50 -7.01
C LEU A 180 19.92 13.60 -7.19
N GLY A 181 19.81 14.52 -6.25
CA GLY A 181 18.93 15.67 -6.35
C GLY A 181 19.46 16.89 -5.59
N GLY A 182 18.89 18.06 -5.84
CA GLY A 182 19.29 19.28 -5.17
C GLY A 182 18.61 20.52 -5.71
N TRP A 183 18.67 21.61 -4.94
CA TRP A 183 18.16 22.91 -5.35
C TRP A 183 19.28 23.77 -5.90
N ALA A 184 18.97 24.54 -6.94
CA ALA A 184 19.86 25.55 -7.44
C ALA A 184 19.11 26.76 -8.02
N LYS A 185 19.83 27.87 -8.16
CA LYS A 185 19.39 29.09 -8.82
C LYS A 185 20.59 29.77 -9.48
N ALA A 186 20.46 30.15 -10.74
CA ALA A 186 21.50 30.92 -11.42
C ALA A 186 20.88 31.77 -12.54
N ASN A 187 21.57 32.84 -12.92
CA ASN A 187 21.36 33.47 -14.23
C ASN A 187 22.40 32.90 -15.20
N ALA A 188 22.28 31.59 -15.47
CA ALA A 188 23.23 30.85 -16.28
C ALA A 188 23.05 31.17 -17.76
N ALA A 189 24.14 31.10 -18.52
CA ALA A 189 24.04 31.15 -19.97
C ALA A 189 23.65 29.76 -20.50
N PRO A 190 23.12 29.68 -21.74
CA PRO A 190 22.72 28.41 -22.33
C PRO A 190 23.80 27.33 -22.26
N LEU A 191 23.40 26.11 -21.88
CA LEU A 191 24.28 24.95 -21.76
C LEU A 191 24.86 24.58 -23.12
N VAL A 192 26.19 24.64 -23.21
CA VAL A 192 26.99 24.15 -24.35
C VAL A 192 28.11 23.28 -23.79
N GLU A 193 28.85 22.56 -24.62
CA GLU A 193 29.85 21.56 -24.22
C GLU A 193 30.77 21.99 -23.05
N TRP A 194 31.16 23.26 -23.00
CA TRP A 194 32.08 23.83 -22.00
C TRP A 194 31.40 24.61 -20.87
N ARG A 195 30.10 24.94 -21.00
CA ARG A 195 29.32 25.69 -20.00
C ARG A 195 28.40 24.76 -19.25
N LEU A 196 28.56 24.69 -17.94
CA LEU A 196 27.81 23.76 -17.11
C LEU A 196 27.15 24.50 -15.96
N PHE A 197 25.88 24.18 -15.72
CA PHE A 197 25.13 24.51 -14.52
C PHE A 197 24.41 23.23 -14.09
N GLN A 198 25.05 22.45 -13.22
CA GLN A 198 24.66 21.06 -12.97
C GLN A 198 25.19 20.50 -11.66
N MET A 199 24.66 19.35 -11.29
CA MET A 199 25.28 18.40 -10.37
C MET A 199 25.78 17.18 -11.15
N ASP A 200 26.85 16.55 -10.71
CA ASP A 200 27.40 15.34 -11.33
C ASP A 200 27.58 14.23 -10.31
N LEU A 201 27.26 12.99 -10.70
CA LEU A 201 27.56 11.78 -9.94
C LEU A 201 28.70 11.01 -10.62
N GLY A 202 29.83 10.90 -9.93
CA GLY A 202 31.00 10.15 -10.37
C GLY A 202 31.09 8.82 -9.64
N PHE A 203 31.13 7.69 -10.34
CA PHE A 203 31.51 6.39 -9.77
C PHE A 203 33.00 6.17 -9.94
N VAL A 204 33.73 6.11 -8.83
CA VAL A 204 35.19 5.87 -8.80
C VAL A 204 35.45 4.37 -8.98
N LYS A 205 36.01 4.01 -10.14
CA LYS A 205 36.34 2.62 -10.47
C LYS A 205 37.58 2.15 -9.72
N TYR A 206 37.79 0.83 -9.68
CA TYR A 206 38.95 0.24 -9.01
C TYR A 206 40.29 0.65 -9.65
N ASP A 207 40.33 0.85 -10.96
CA ASP A 207 41.48 1.37 -11.71
C ASP A 207 41.77 2.87 -11.46
N GLY A 208 40.89 3.56 -10.72
CA GLY A 208 41.01 4.98 -10.38
C GLY A 208 40.35 5.94 -11.38
N SER A 209 39.85 5.45 -12.51
CA SER A 209 39.03 6.27 -13.41
C SER A 209 37.64 6.54 -12.82
N ILE A 210 36.96 7.57 -13.31
CA ILE A 210 35.63 7.97 -12.83
C ILE A 210 34.65 7.94 -13.99
N PHE A 211 33.53 7.23 -13.82
CA PHE A 211 32.39 7.35 -14.71
C PHE A 211 31.48 8.47 -14.22
N TRP A 212 31.25 9.48 -15.06
CA TRP A 212 30.44 10.65 -14.73
C TRP A 212 29.06 10.59 -15.35
N LYS A 213 28.03 10.80 -14.53
CA LYS A 213 26.66 11.07 -14.97
C LYS A 213 26.30 12.51 -14.60
N LYS A 214 25.85 13.26 -15.61
CA LYS A 214 25.46 14.67 -15.47
C LYS A 214 23.97 14.80 -15.12
N LEU A 215 23.66 15.73 -14.23
CA LEU A 215 22.32 16.19 -13.87
C LEU A 215 22.26 17.72 -13.99
N SER A 216 21.86 18.20 -15.16
CA SER A 216 21.81 19.63 -15.46
C SER A 216 20.55 20.28 -14.90
N PHE A 217 20.70 21.53 -14.44
CA PHE A 217 19.58 22.41 -14.14
C PHE A 217 19.12 23.13 -15.41
N ASN A 218 17.89 23.62 -15.41
CA ASN A 218 17.34 24.41 -16.49
C ASN A 218 17.98 25.82 -16.48
N ASP A 219 18.67 26.15 -17.55
CA ASP A 219 19.35 27.43 -17.80
C ASP A 219 18.39 28.59 -18.12
N ASP A 220 17.16 28.30 -18.54
CA ASP A 220 16.11 29.29 -18.78
C ASP A 220 15.37 29.71 -17.49
N VAL A 221 15.64 29.05 -16.36
CA VAL A 221 14.97 29.32 -15.08
C VAL A 221 15.90 30.06 -14.12
N TRP A 222 15.60 31.33 -13.88
CA TRP A 222 16.40 32.21 -13.02
C TRP A 222 15.92 32.26 -11.56
N ASP A 223 14.93 31.46 -11.19
CA ASP A 223 14.55 31.27 -9.78
C ASP A 223 14.98 29.88 -9.27
N TRP A 224 14.79 29.65 -7.97
CA TRP A 224 15.08 28.36 -7.36
C TRP A 224 14.31 27.22 -8.05
N GLN A 225 15.07 26.21 -8.43
CA GLN A 225 14.57 24.99 -9.09
C GLN A 225 15.15 23.77 -8.40
N TYR A 226 14.41 22.68 -8.41
CA TYR A 226 14.86 21.38 -7.94
C TYR A 226 15.06 20.46 -9.15
N ALA A 227 16.23 19.84 -9.23
CA ALA A 227 16.51 18.81 -10.22
C ALA A 227 16.85 17.51 -9.48
N ALA A 228 16.35 16.38 -9.98
CA ALA A 228 16.69 15.05 -9.49
C ALA A 228 16.70 14.04 -10.62
N SER A 229 17.54 13.01 -10.51
CA SER A 229 17.61 11.93 -11.49
C SER A 229 18.09 10.63 -10.86
N GLU A 230 17.54 9.53 -11.38
CA GLU A 230 18.02 8.18 -11.12
C GLU A 230 19.27 7.86 -11.95
N ILE A 231 20.26 7.26 -11.30
CA ILE A 231 21.57 6.96 -11.86
C ILE A 231 21.94 5.53 -11.44
N VAL A 232 22.11 4.67 -12.44
CA VAL A 232 22.53 3.28 -12.28
C VAL A 232 24.04 3.17 -12.43
N ALA A 233 24.71 2.52 -11.47
CA ALA A 233 26.14 2.25 -11.52
C ALA A 233 26.46 1.35 -12.73
N PRO A 234 27.31 1.79 -13.68
CA PRO A 234 27.56 1.02 -14.90
C PRO A 234 28.49 -0.19 -14.67
N GLU A 235 29.27 -0.17 -13.60
CA GLU A 235 30.32 -1.13 -13.24
C GLU A 235 30.49 -1.16 -11.71
N ASP A 236 31.28 -2.10 -11.20
CA ASP A 236 31.71 -2.14 -9.80
C ASP A 236 32.59 -0.91 -9.46
N TYR A 237 32.38 -0.32 -8.29
CA TYR A 237 33.01 0.93 -7.88
C TYR A 237 33.47 0.86 -6.42
N LYS A 238 34.48 1.69 -6.08
CA LYS A 238 35.09 1.78 -4.74
C LYS A 238 34.79 3.09 -4.00
N GLY A 239 34.13 4.03 -4.67
CA GLY A 239 33.78 5.33 -4.12
C GLY A 239 32.82 6.06 -5.05
N ILE A 240 32.16 7.09 -4.52
CA ILE A 240 31.32 8.01 -5.28
C ILE A 240 31.83 9.43 -5.06
N GLN A 241 31.76 10.26 -6.11
CA GLN A 241 32.01 11.69 -6.01
C GLN A 241 30.76 12.46 -6.44
N VAL A 242 30.22 13.30 -5.56
CA VAL A 242 29.13 14.21 -5.90
C VAL A 242 29.71 15.59 -6.13
N TYR A 243 29.52 16.12 -7.34
CA TYR A 243 30.14 17.35 -7.79
C TYR A 243 29.08 18.38 -8.12
N ILE A 244 29.31 19.63 -7.71
CA ILE A 244 28.50 20.79 -8.09
C ILE A 244 29.33 21.64 -9.04
N SER A 245 28.80 21.89 -10.24
CA SER A 245 29.55 22.49 -11.35
C SER A 245 28.87 23.77 -11.85
N TYR A 246 29.60 24.90 -11.81
CA TYR A 246 29.23 26.14 -12.48
C TYR A 246 30.36 26.60 -13.41
N TYR A 247 30.49 25.91 -14.55
CA TYR A 247 31.66 26.02 -15.41
C TYR A 247 31.46 27.06 -16.49
N GLN A 248 32.44 27.96 -16.64
CA GLN A 248 32.52 28.94 -17.72
C GLN A 248 31.25 29.80 -17.91
N ASN A 249 30.48 29.95 -16.84
CA ASN A 249 29.31 30.82 -16.78
C ASN A 249 29.68 32.19 -16.21
N LEU A 250 28.86 33.19 -16.49
CA LEU A 250 28.91 34.51 -15.82
C LEU A 250 27.81 34.60 -14.76
N GLY A 251 27.89 35.61 -13.89
CA GLY A 251 26.90 35.83 -12.84
C GLY A 251 27.04 34.85 -11.67
N ASN A 252 26.09 34.91 -10.73
CA ASN A 252 26.12 34.08 -9.52
C ASN A 252 25.23 32.84 -9.70
N ALA A 253 25.72 31.70 -9.22
CA ALA A 253 24.92 30.51 -8.99
C ALA A 253 24.86 30.21 -7.49
N TYR A 254 23.73 29.68 -7.07
CA TYR A 254 23.43 29.28 -5.70
C TYR A 254 22.99 27.82 -5.71
N PHE A 255 23.49 27.04 -4.76
CA PHE A 255 23.16 25.62 -4.60
C PHE A 255 22.79 25.35 -3.14
N ASP A 256 21.83 24.47 -2.92
CA ASP A 256 21.35 24.10 -1.58
C ASP A 256 20.68 22.71 -1.58
N GLY A 257 20.62 22.08 -0.41
CA GLY A 257 19.90 20.84 -0.16
C GLY A 257 20.29 19.68 -1.08
N ILE A 258 21.59 19.44 -1.27
CA ILE A 258 22.10 18.38 -2.16
C ILE A 258 21.88 17.00 -1.54
N GLN A 259 21.32 16.08 -2.31
CA GLN A 259 20.85 14.79 -1.82
C GLN A 259 21.39 13.66 -2.67
N LEU A 260 21.88 12.61 -2.03
CA LEU A 260 22.23 11.35 -2.68
C LEU A 260 21.64 10.19 -1.85
N TYR A 261 20.74 9.44 -2.46
CA TYR A 261 20.11 8.26 -1.86
C TYR A 261 20.54 7.00 -2.61
N LYS A 262 20.92 5.94 -1.90
CA LYS A 262 21.11 4.61 -2.50
C LYS A 262 19.80 3.84 -2.44
N GLU A 263 18.90 4.10 -3.38
CA GLU A 263 17.56 3.52 -3.36
C GLU A 263 17.08 3.22 -4.79
N GLU A 264 16.32 2.14 -4.92
CA GLU A 264 15.52 1.84 -6.11
C GLU A 264 14.13 2.48 -5.92
N PHE A 265 13.57 3.06 -6.98
CA PHE A 265 12.22 3.61 -6.95
C PHE A 265 11.29 2.71 -7.76
N GLY A 266 10.23 2.23 -7.12
CA GLY A 266 9.24 1.37 -7.75
C GLY A 266 9.74 -0.05 -8.04
N THR A 267 9.10 -0.70 -9.00
CA THR A 267 9.43 -2.05 -9.46
C THR A 267 10.40 -1.96 -10.63
N SER A 268 11.45 -2.80 -10.62
CA SER A 268 12.34 -2.93 -11.78
C SER A 268 11.89 -4.08 -12.68
N TYR A 269 12.12 -3.92 -13.99
CA TYR A 269 11.70 -4.88 -15.02
C TYR A 269 12.90 -5.25 -15.89
N GLN A 270 13.04 -6.55 -16.18
CA GLN A 270 13.99 -7.05 -17.15
C GLN A 270 13.23 -7.62 -18.34
N TYR A 271 13.70 -7.31 -19.55
CA TYR A 271 13.06 -7.72 -20.80
C TYR A 271 14.00 -8.60 -21.63
N ASP A 272 13.43 -9.54 -22.38
CA ASP A 272 14.16 -10.21 -23.46
C ASP A 272 14.25 -9.34 -24.73
N SER A 273 14.92 -9.84 -25.77
CA SER A 273 15.06 -9.15 -27.06
C SER A 273 13.75 -8.95 -27.83
N LYS A 274 12.67 -9.62 -27.43
CA LYS A 274 11.34 -9.51 -28.05
C LYS A 274 10.41 -8.57 -27.26
N GLY A 275 10.89 -8.02 -26.14
CA GLY A 275 10.12 -7.13 -25.26
C GLY A 275 9.27 -7.87 -24.23
N ASN A 276 9.45 -9.18 -24.03
CA ASN A 276 8.75 -9.91 -22.97
C ASN A 276 9.41 -9.64 -21.62
N VAL A 277 8.61 -9.46 -20.57
CA VAL A 277 9.10 -9.25 -19.20
C VAL A 277 9.60 -10.57 -18.63
N ILE A 278 10.91 -10.77 -18.49
CA ILE A 278 11.50 -12.02 -17.96
C ILE A 278 11.76 -12.00 -16.45
N SER A 279 11.79 -10.81 -15.84
CA SER A 279 11.88 -10.68 -14.39
C SER A 279 11.32 -9.35 -13.90
N THR A 280 10.73 -9.37 -12.70
CA THR A 280 10.33 -8.18 -11.96
C THR A 280 10.95 -8.22 -10.57
N ALA A 281 11.56 -7.13 -10.11
CA ALA A 281 11.99 -6.99 -8.73
C ALA A 281 11.18 -5.91 -8.02
N ASP A 282 10.68 -6.23 -6.82
CA ASP A 282 10.06 -5.24 -5.94
C ASP A 282 11.11 -4.43 -5.17
N LEU A 283 10.66 -3.50 -4.31
CA LEU A 283 11.53 -2.69 -3.46
C LEU A 283 12.29 -3.50 -2.40
N ALA A 284 11.84 -4.72 -2.09
CA ALA A 284 12.57 -5.67 -1.25
C ALA A 284 13.62 -6.48 -2.05
N LYS A 285 13.79 -6.17 -3.35
CA LYS A 285 14.66 -6.87 -4.31
C LYS A 285 14.30 -8.34 -4.48
N GLN A 286 13.05 -8.71 -4.21
CA GLN A 286 12.51 -10.04 -4.40
C GLN A 286 12.12 -10.18 -5.87
N ASN A 287 12.68 -11.20 -6.54
CA ASN A 287 12.56 -11.34 -7.99
C ASN A 287 11.53 -12.41 -8.35
N SER A 288 10.48 -12.01 -9.06
CA SER A 288 9.67 -12.96 -9.84
C SER A 288 10.33 -13.16 -11.21
N LYS A 289 10.19 -14.36 -11.76
CA LYS A 289 10.74 -14.72 -13.09
C LYS A 289 9.64 -15.24 -14.00
N PHE A 290 9.81 -15.00 -15.29
CA PHE A 290 8.83 -15.37 -16.31
C PHE A 290 9.56 -16.02 -17.49
N GLN A 291 8.97 -17.08 -18.02
CA GLN A 291 9.48 -17.83 -19.16
C GLN A 291 8.43 -17.84 -20.25
N TYR A 292 8.90 -17.71 -21.49
CA TYR A 292 8.04 -17.64 -22.67
C TYR A 292 8.45 -18.68 -23.70
N ASP A 293 7.48 -19.10 -24.52
CA ASP A 293 7.76 -19.94 -25.67
C ASP A 293 8.26 -19.13 -26.89
N GLY A 294 8.44 -19.79 -28.04
CA GLY A 294 8.85 -19.13 -29.28
C GLY A 294 7.86 -18.08 -29.80
N ASN A 295 6.60 -18.13 -29.36
CA ASN A 295 5.48 -17.28 -29.80
C ASN A 295 5.16 -16.14 -28.83
N ASN A 296 5.98 -15.94 -27.79
CA ASN A 296 5.76 -14.97 -26.70
C ASN A 296 4.59 -15.33 -25.76
N ASP A 297 4.19 -16.60 -25.70
CA ASP A 297 3.23 -17.08 -24.71
C ASP A 297 3.96 -17.36 -23.39
N LEU A 298 3.42 -16.86 -22.26
CA LEU A 298 4.00 -17.06 -20.92
C LEU A 298 3.84 -18.52 -20.51
N THR A 299 4.90 -19.33 -20.52
CA THR A 299 4.82 -20.76 -20.16
C THR A 299 5.03 -21.02 -18.68
N THR A 300 5.72 -20.14 -17.97
CA THR A 300 5.98 -20.31 -16.53
C THR A 300 6.17 -18.97 -15.84
N SER A 301 5.49 -18.77 -14.71
CA SER A 301 5.81 -17.72 -13.74
C SER A 301 6.40 -18.38 -12.49
N ILE A 302 7.39 -17.74 -11.89
CA ILE A 302 8.09 -18.22 -10.70
C ILE A 302 8.11 -17.09 -9.69
N ASP A 303 7.54 -17.33 -8.50
CA ASP A 303 7.57 -16.38 -7.39
C ASP A 303 8.99 -16.26 -6.78
N PRO A 304 9.25 -15.27 -5.91
CA PRO A 304 10.59 -15.13 -5.33
C PRO A 304 10.99 -16.25 -4.35
N LYS A 305 10.05 -17.09 -3.88
CA LYS A 305 10.35 -18.34 -3.14
C LYS A 305 10.73 -19.51 -4.07
N GLY A 306 10.57 -19.36 -5.38
CA GLY A 306 10.82 -20.39 -6.38
C GLY A 306 9.62 -21.27 -6.70
N SER A 307 8.43 -20.93 -6.20
CA SER A 307 7.18 -21.63 -6.54
C SER A 307 6.76 -21.29 -7.96
N SER A 308 6.47 -22.29 -8.78
CA SER A 308 6.14 -22.09 -10.19
C SER A 308 4.66 -22.27 -10.49
N PHE A 309 4.11 -21.39 -11.32
CA PHE A 309 2.84 -21.59 -12.02
C PHE A 309 3.13 -21.81 -13.51
N THR A 310 2.65 -22.91 -14.08
CA THR A 310 2.89 -23.27 -15.48
C THR A 310 1.66 -23.08 -16.33
N TYR A 311 1.84 -22.80 -17.61
CA TYR A 311 0.78 -22.49 -18.56
C TYR A 311 1.03 -23.20 -19.89
N GLU A 312 -0.03 -23.73 -20.48
CA GLU A 312 -0.04 -24.42 -21.77
C GLU A 312 -1.12 -23.78 -22.64
N TYR A 313 -0.78 -23.49 -23.89
CA TYR A 313 -1.64 -22.79 -24.84
C TYR A 313 -2.00 -23.67 -26.04
N ASP A 314 -3.03 -23.25 -26.77
CA ASP A 314 -3.46 -23.93 -27.98
C ASP A 314 -2.37 -23.96 -29.07
N ASN A 315 -2.10 -25.15 -29.60
CA ASN A 315 -1.25 -25.34 -30.77
C ASN A 315 -2.10 -25.19 -32.05
N GLY A 316 -2.62 -24.00 -32.29
CA GLY A 316 -3.37 -23.71 -33.51
C GLY A 316 -2.51 -23.87 -34.76
N ASN A 317 -2.92 -24.74 -35.68
CA ASN A 317 -2.36 -24.90 -37.04
C ASN A 317 -2.98 -23.92 -38.05
N THR A 318 -3.50 -22.79 -37.57
CA THR A 318 -4.04 -21.70 -38.40
C THR A 318 -2.97 -20.62 -38.53
N SER A 319 -3.00 -19.86 -39.63
CA SER A 319 -2.05 -18.75 -39.89
C SER A 319 -2.06 -17.65 -38.83
N VAL A 320 -3.03 -17.68 -37.90
CA VAL A 320 -3.09 -16.89 -36.67
C VAL A 320 -3.28 -17.86 -35.50
N LYS A 321 -2.29 -17.94 -34.59
CA LYS A 321 -2.47 -18.57 -33.27
C LYS A 321 -3.36 -17.68 -32.41
N LYS A 322 -4.28 -18.27 -31.65
CA LYS A 322 -5.21 -17.52 -30.80
C LYS A 322 -4.69 -17.25 -29.40
N HIS A 323 -3.59 -17.89 -29.00
CA HIS A 323 -2.98 -17.73 -27.68
C HIS A 323 -3.97 -18.09 -26.55
N ASN A 324 -4.81 -19.11 -26.77
CA ASN A 324 -5.80 -19.53 -25.78
C ASN A 324 -5.13 -20.44 -24.73
N LEU A 325 -5.26 -20.09 -23.45
CA LEU A 325 -4.74 -20.89 -22.34
C LEU A 325 -5.56 -22.17 -22.17
N THR A 326 -5.03 -23.32 -22.56
CA THR A 326 -5.76 -24.61 -22.45
C THR A 326 -5.58 -25.28 -21.10
N LYS A 327 -4.44 -25.06 -20.44
CA LYS A 327 -4.15 -25.65 -19.14
C LYS A 327 -3.19 -24.76 -18.35
N ALA A 328 -3.38 -24.73 -17.04
CA ALA A 328 -2.42 -24.12 -16.14
C ALA A 328 -2.27 -24.97 -14.88
N THR A 329 -1.11 -24.94 -14.23
CA THR A 329 -0.85 -25.78 -13.05
C THR A 329 -0.06 -25.00 -12.01
N SER A 330 -0.61 -24.92 -10.80
CA SER A 330 0.02 -24.24 -9.65
C SER A 330 1.16 -25.05 -9.05
N ALA A 331 1.88 -24.47 -8.09
CA ALA A 331 3.02 -25.12 -7.45
C ALA A 331 2.61 -26.23 -6.47
N GLU A 332 1.36 -26.21 -6.00
CA GLU A 332 0.71 -27.30 -5.27
C GLU A 332 -0.04 -28.29 -6.19
N ASN A 333 0.20 -28.22 -7.51
CA ASN A 333 -0.40 -29.08 -8.54
C ASN A 333 -1.92 -28.93 -8.71
N VAL A 334 -2.49 -27.78 -8.36
CA VAL A 334 -3.88 -27.48 -8.73
C VAL A 334 -3.93 -27.22 -10.22
N VAL A 335 -4.66 -28.05 -10.95
CA VAL A 335 -4.77 -27.98 -12.42
C VAL A 335 -6.01 -27.17 -12.81
N TYR A 336 -5.81 -26.21 -13.70
CA TYR A 336 -6.85 -25.45 -14.37
C TYR A 336 -6.88 -25.87 -15.83
N SER A 337 -8.06 -26.03 -16.41
CA SER A 337 -8.23 -26.43 -17.81
C SER A 337 -9.39 -25.67 -18.44
N PHE A 338 -9.24 -25.37 -19.72
CA PHE A 338 -10.20 -24.58 -20.48
C PHE A 338 -10.35 -25.15 -21.88
N ASP A 339 -11.54 -24.98 -22.45
CA ASP A 339 -11.81 -25.29 -23.85
C ASP A 339 -12.58 -24.14 -24.48
N TYR A 340 -12.33 -23.91 -25.76
CA TYR A 340 -12.75 -22.71 -26.46
C TYR A 340 -13.57 -23.04 -27.70
N ASP A 341 -14.42 -22.10 -28.11
CA ASP A 341 -15.08 -22.15 -29.40
C ASP A 341 -14.17 -21.61 -30.53
N ASN A 342 -14.71 -21.55 -31.75
CA ASN A 342 -13.99 -21.04 -32.91
C ASN A 342 -13.78 -19.52 -32.90
N PHE A 343 -14.35 -18.79 -31.95
CA PHE A 343 -14.12 -17.36 -31.74
C PHE A 343 -13.10 -17.08 -30.62
N GLY A 344 -12.69 -18.12 -29.87
CA GLY A 344 -11.80 -17.96 -28.71
C GLY A 344 -12.55 -17.72 -27.40
N ASN A 345 -13.86 -17.97 -27.36
CA ASN A 345 -14.65 -17.87 -26.14
C ASN A 345 -14.61 -19.19 -25.35
N ALA A 346 -14.50 -19.12 -24.02
CA ALA A 346 -14.39 -20.31 -23.17
C ALA A 346 -15.75 -21.03 -23.05
N LYS A 347 -15.86 -22.25 -23.59
CA LYS A 347 -17.06 -23.09 -23.47
C LYS A 347 -17.18 -23.75 -22.10
N TRP A 348 -16.05 -24.05 -21.47
CA TRP A 348 -16.02 -24.51 -20.10
C TRP A 348 -14.68 -24.18 -19.45
N SER A 349 -14.71 -24.08 -18.12
CA SER A 349 -13.51 -24.07 -17.28
C SER A 349 -13.62 -25.18 -16.24
N LYS A 350 -12.50 -25.84 -15.96
CA LYS A 350 -12.39 -26.95 -14.99
C LYS A 350 -11.20 -26.69 -14.06
N VAL A 351 -11.41 -26.84 -12.76
CA VAL A 351 -10.33 -26.90 -11.76
C VAL A 351 -10.30 -28.30 -11.17
N GLY A 352 -9.15 -28.94 -11.19
CA GLY A 352 -8.93 -30.28 -10.64
C GLY A 352 -8.57 -31.34 -11.67
N SER A 353 -8.80 -32.59 -11.29
CA SER A 353 -8.51 -33.79 -12.08
C SER A 353 -9.78 -34.57 -12.34
N ASP A 354 -9.70 -35.66 -13.10
CA ASP A 354 -10.88 -36.50 -13.37
C ASP A 354 -11.38 -37.25 -12.12
N ALA A 355 -10.58 -37.29 -11.04
CA ALA A 355 -10.96 -37.87 -9.75
C ALA A 355 -11.76 -36.92 -8.86
N LEU A 356 -11.55 -35.61 -8.98
CA LEU A 356 -12.30 -34.57 -8.28
C LEU A 356 -12.10 -33.25 -9.02
N PHE A 357 -13.18 -32.58 -9.39
CA PHE A 357 -13.10 -31.31 -10.10
C PHE A 357 -14.30 -30.38 -9.86
N ILE A 358 -14.12 -29.10 -10.13
CA ILE A 358 -15.18 -28.11 -10.26
C ILE A 358 -15.21 -27.69 -11.72
N LYS A 359 -16.36 -27.77 -12.37
CA LYS A 359 -16.53 -27.38 -13.78
C LYS A 359 -17.73 -26.45 -13.94
N SER A 360 -17.57 -25.43 -14.77
CA SER A 360 -18.68 -24.59 -15.23
C SER A 360 -18.67 -24.52 -16.74
N ASP A 361 -19.84 -24.45 -17.34
CA ASP A 361 -20.02 -24.39 -18.79
C ASP A 361 -20.62 -23.03 -19.17
N ALA A 362 -20.28 -22.54 -20.36
CA ALA A 362 -20.83 -21.35 -20.96
C ALA A 362 -21.15 -21.57 -22.43
N SER A 363 -22.21 -20.90 -22.90
CA SER A 363 -22.55 -20.83 -24.32
C SER A 363 -22.65 -19.37 -24.75
N TYR A 364 -22.50 -19.11 -26.04
CA TYR A 364 -22.48 -17.76 -26.61
C TYR A 364 -23.56 -17.60 -27.67
N THR A 365 -23.90 -16.36 -27.99
CA THR A 365 -24.76 -16.02 -29.13
C THR A 365 -24.15 -16.52 -30.45
N PRO A 366 -24.93 -16.67 -31.53
CA PRO A 366 -24.41 -17.12 -32.82
C PRO A 366 -23.27 -16.27 -33.39
N SER A 367 -23.24 -14.97 -33.06
CA SER A 367 -22.14 -14.06 -33.41
C SER A 367 -20.85 -14.32 -32.62
N GLY A 368 -20.94 -15.03 -31.49
CA GLY A 368 -19.83 -15.21 -30.54
C GLY A 368 -19.57 -14.00 -29.65
N ASN A 369 -20.35 -12.92 -29.78
CA ASN A 369 -20.07 -11.65 -29.10
C ASN A 369 -20.59 -11.56 -27.66
N TYR A 370 -21.64 -12.32 -27.32
CA TYR A 370 -22.29 -12.23 -26.02
C TYR A 370 -22.48 -13.61 -25.41
N ILE A 371 -22.36 -13.68 -24.09
CA ILE A 371 -22.71 -14.90 -23.35
C ILE A 371 -24.21 -15.12 -23.42
N LYS A 372 -24.62 -16.35 -23.69
CA LYS A 372 -26.01 -16.77 -23.77
C LYS A 372 -26.42 -17.57 -22.55
N ASP A 373 -25.59 -18.50 -22.12
CA ASP A 373 -25.86 -19.36 -20.97
C ASP A 373 -24.62 -19.51 -20.09
N VAL A 374 -24.83 -19.63 -18.78
CA VAL A 374 -23.84 -20.16 -17.83
C VAL A 374 -24.48 -21.27 -17.02
N VAL A 375 -23.76 -22.37 -16.85
CA VAL A 375 -24.18 -23.52 -16.04
C VAL A 375 -23.15 -23.74 -14.93
N ASP A 376 -23.61 -23.67 -13.68
CA ASP A 376 -22.78 -23.93 -12.51
C ASP A 376 -22.45 -25.43 -12.36
N PRO A 377 -21.52 -25.83 -11.47
CA PRO A 377 -21.18 -27.24 -11.29
C PRO A 377 -22.33 -28.12 -10.78
N ARG A 378 -23.40 -27.52 -10.22
CA ARG A 378 -24.63 -28.23 -9.79
C ARG A 378 -25.65 -28.36 -10.94
N GLY A 379 -25.36 -27.79 -12.11
CA GLY A 379 -26.23 -27.79 -13.27
C GLY A 379 -27.28 -26.68 -13.28
N ASN A 380 -27.20 -25.71 -12.36
CA ASN A 380 -28.08 -24.55 -12.36
C ASN A 380 -27.70 -23.63 -13.52
N LYS A 381 -28.68 -23.28 -14.35
CA LYS A 381 -28.47 -22.54 -15.58
C LYS A 381 -29.02 -21.12 -15.46
N VAL A 382 -28.19 -20.14 -15.81
CA VAL A 382 -28.60 -18.74 -16.02
C VAL A 382 -28.55 -18.44 -17.51
N THR A 383 -29.60 -17.83 -18.05
CA THR A 383 -29.68 -17.45 -19.47
C THR A 383 -29.73 -15.94 -19.61
N PHE A 384 -28.98 -15.41 -20.58
CA PHE A 384 -28.88 -13.99 -20.90
C PHE A 384 -29.42 -13.76 -22.32
N ASP A 385 -30.32 -12.81 -22.46
CA ASP A 385 -30.87 -12.38 -23.74
C ASP A 385 -30.37 -10.98 -24.07
N TYR A 386 -29.64 -10.84 -25.18
CA TYR A 386 -29.06 -9.58 -25.62
C TYR A 386 -29.72 -9.11 -26.91
N ASP A 387 -29.81 -7.79 -27.07
CA ASP A 387 -30.00 -7.19 -28.37
C ASP A 387 -28.67 -7.15 -29.14
N GLU A 388 -28.46 -8.08 -30.06
CA GLU A 388 -27.19 -8.18 -30.79
C GLU A 388 -26.91 -6.98 -31.72
N ALA A 389 -27.88 -6.10 -31.97
CA ALA A 389 -27.66 -4.91 -32.80
C ALA A 389 -26.99 -3.75 -32.04
N ASN A 390 -27.22 -3.64 -30.72
CA ASN A 390 -26.68 -2.56 -29.89
C ASN A 390 -25.94 -3.04 -28.63
N GLY A 391 -25.98 -4.35 -28.33
CA GLY A 391 -25.31 -4.97 -27.19
C GLY A 391 -26.03 -4.85 -25.85
N ASN A 392 -27.24 -4.29 -25.81
CA ASN A 392 -28.00 -4.13 -24.58
C ASN A 392 -28.58 -5.47 -24.09
N LEU A 393 -28.45 -5.75 -22.79
CA LEU A 393 -29.02 -6.95 -22.17
C LEU A 393 -30.53 -6.78 -21.99
N LYS A 394 -31.37 -7.53 -22.71
CA LYS A 394 -32.83 -7.47 -22.60
C LYS A 394 -33.36 -8.15 -21.35
N SER A 395 -32.84 -9.34 -21.04
CA SER A 395 -33.31 -10.09 -19.87
C SER A 395 -32.29 -11.09 -19.35
N VAL A 396 -32.45 -11.45 -18.07
CA VAL A 396 -31.75 -12.54 -17.40
C VAL A 396 -32.79 -13.50 -16.83
N THR A 397 -32.67 -14.78 -17.15
CA THR A 397 -33.49 -15.84 -16.58
C THR A 397 -32.66 -16.64 -15.58
N ASP A 398 -33.10 -16.66 -14.32
CA ASP A 398 -32.44 -17.41 -13.25
C ASP A 398 -32.73 -18.93 -13.34
N PRO A 399 -32.06 -19.77 -12.54
CA PRO A 399 -32.22 -21.23 -12.60
C PRO A 399 -33.63 -21.73 -12.27
N GLU A 400 -34.48 -20.89 -11.66
CA GLU A 400 -35.87 -21.20 -11.34
C GLU A 400 -36.83 -20.74 -12.45
N GLY A 401 -36.28 -20.21 -13.55
CA GLY A 401 -37.05 -19.70 -14.68
C GLY A 401 -37.64 -18.30 -14.44
N LYS A 402 -37.24 -17.58 -13.38
CA LYS A 402 -37.74 -16.22 -13.13
C LYS A 402 -36.92 -15.24 -13.95
N VAL A 403 -37.62 -14.33 -14.63
CA VAL A 403 -37.05 -13.38 -15.57
C VAL A 403 -36.92 -12.00 -14.93
N THR A 404 -35.73 -11.43 -15.01
CA THR A 404 -35.47 -10.00 -14.79
C THR A 404 -35.30 -9.34 -16.15
N SER A 405 -36.09 -8.31 -16.45
CA SER A 405 -36.05 -7.59 -17.72
C SER A 405 -35.45 -6.20 -17.55
N TYR A 406 -34.76 -5.72 -18.59
CA TYR A 406 -34.12 -4.42 -18.65
C TYR A 406 -34.65 -3.66 -19.86
N SER A 407 -34.85 -2.35 -19.69
CA SER A 407 -35.26 -1.44 -20.78
C SER A 407 -34.30 -0.28 -20.84
N TYR A 408 -34.06 0.22 -22.04
CA TYR A 408 -33.07 1.25 -22.31
C TYR A 408 -33.66 2.34 -23.17
N ASN A 409 -33.16 3.55 -22.98
CA ASN A 409 -33.48 4.67 -23.85
C ASN A 409 -32.93 4.39 -25.25
N PRO A 410 -33.74 4.41 -26.31
CA PRO A 410 -33.29 4.03 -27.65
C PRO A 410 -32.33 5.03 -28.31
N LYS A 411 -32.16 6.24 -27.74
CA LYS A 411 -31.25 7.27 -28.26
C LYS A 411 -29.92 7.30 -27.52
N THR A 412 -29.95 7.15 -26.20
CA THR A 412 -28.74 7.26 -25.36
C THR A 412 -28.20 5.92 -24.87
N ASN A 413 -28.96 4.82 -25.01
CA ASN A 413 -28.69 3.53 -24.39
C ASN A 413 -28.61 3.55 -22.85
N ASN A 414 -29.10 4.61 -22.20
CA ASN A 414 -29.19 4.64 -20.74
C ASN A 414 -30.28 3.66 -20.25
N LEU A 415 -30.01 2.94 -19.17
CA LEU A 415 -30.95 1.98 -18.56
C LEU A 415 -32.15 2.73 -17.96
N GLU A 416 -33.36 2.56 -18.48
CA GLU A 416 -34.56 3.26 -18.00
C GLU A 416 -35.26 2.50 -16.87
N SER A 417 -35.32 1.16 -16.94
CA SER A 417 -35.89 0.37 -15.85
C SER A 417 -35.41 -1.07 -15.81
N VAL A 418 -35.44 -1.63 -14.59
CA VAL A 418 -35.24 -3.05 -14.29
C VAL A 418 -36.50 -3.58 -13.63
N LYS A 419 -37.00 -4.71 -14.13
CA LYS A 419 -38.31 -5.25 -13.77
C LYS A 419 -38.23 -6.74 -13.45
N LYS A 420 -38.85 -7.19 -12.36
CA LYS A 420 -39.03 -8.61 -12.02
C LYS A 420 -40.42 -8.87 -11.44
N ALA A 421 -41.05 -9.96 -11.83
CA ALA A 421 -42.32 -10.40 -11.25
C ALA A 421 -42.07 -11.15 -9.92
N VAL A 422 -42.73 -10.71 -8.86
CA VAL A 422 -42.69 -11.28 -7.50
C VAL A 422 -44.12 -11.55 -7.05
N ASN A 423 -44.46 -12.81 -6.76
CA ASN A 423 -45.83 -13.24 -6.41
C ASN A 423 -46.91 -12.73 -7.40
N GLY A 424 -46.58 -12.69 -8.69
CA GLY A 424 -47.49 -12.22 -9.75
C GLY A 424 -47.62 -10.69 -9.87
N THR A 425 -46.88 -9.92 -9.08
CA THR A 425 -46.82 -8.45 -9.17
C THR A 425 -45.46 -8.01 -9.69
N ASP A 426 -45.43 -6.99 -10.55
CA ASP A 426 -44.19 -6.44 -11.07
C ASP A 426 -43.52 -5.49 -10.06
N ILE A 427 -42.29 -5.81 -9.69
CA ILE A 427 -41.39 -4.91 -8.98
C ILE A 427 -40.52 -4.21 -10.01
N THR A 428 -40.52 -2.87 -10.00
CA THR A 428 -39.80 -2.07 -10.99
C THR A 428 -38.93 -1.02 -10.31
N ASN A 429 -37.66 -0.98 -10.72
CA ASN A 429 -36.78 0.15 -10.49
C ASN A 429 -36.71 0.97 -11.77
N SER A 430 -36.89 2.29 -11.68
CA SER A 430 -36.69 3.18 -12.84
C SER A 430 -35.64 4.24 -12.56
N TYR A 431 -34.96 4.68 -13.61
CA TYR A 431 -33.81 5.57 -13.55
C TYR A 431 -34.01 6.74 -14.51
N ASP A 432 -33.93 7.95 -13.97
CA ASP A 432 -33.98 9.18 -14.76
C ASP A 432 -32.59 9.79 -14.82
N TYR A 433 -32.22 10.32 -15.99
CA TYR A 433 -30.90 10.90 -16.23
C TYR A 433 -31.01 12.38 -16.65
N GLU A 434 -29.97 13.16 -16.34
CA GLU A 434 -29.77 14.53 -16.83
C GLU A 434 -28.29 14.69 -17.19
N ASN A 435 -28.00 14.99 -18.46
CA ASN A 435 -26.63 15.05 -18.99
C ASN A 435 -25.81 13.80 -18.64
N ASP A 436 -26.38 12.62 -18.89
CA ASP A 436 -25.82 11.29 -18.60
C ASP A 436 -25.52 10.98 -17.13
N LYS A 437 -25.95 11.84 -16.20
CA LYS A 437 -25.89 11.60 -14.75
C LYS A 437 -27.25 11.11 -14.24
N ILE A 438 -27.26 10.11 -13.35
CA ILE A 438 -28.49 9.66 -12.70
C ILE A 438 -29.04 10.79 -11.83
N LYS A 439 -30.23 11.28 -12.15
CA LYS A 439 -30.95 12.31 -11.41
C LYS A 439 -31.93 11.71 -10.40
N LYS A 440 -32.53 10.58 -10.74
CA LYS A 440 -33.55 9.93 -9.92
C LYS A 440 -33.49 8.42 -10.02
N ILE A 441 -33.76 7.75 -8.91
CA ILE A 441 -34.07 6.32 -8.87
C ILE A 441 -35.44 6.18 -8.22
N ASN A 442 -36.40 5.54 -8.87
CA ASN A 442 -37.66 5.18 -8.23
C ASN A 442 -37.63 3.69 -7.88
N HIS A 443 -38.05 3.36 -6.67
CA HIS A 443 -38.10 2.00 -6.14
C HIS A 443 -39.38 1.83 -5.34
N ASN A 444 -40.36 1.10 -5.88
CA ASN A 444 -41.58 0.62 -5.21
C ASN A 444 -41.95 1.29 -3.86
N GLY A 445 -42.54 2.49 -3.93
CA GLY A 445 -43.04 3.23 -2.75
C GLY A 445 -42.13 4.34 -2.24
N PHE A 446 -40.90 4.44 -2.74
CA PHE A 446 -40.01 5.57 -2.50
C PHE A 446 -39.06 5.80 -3.70
N GLY A 447 -38.18 6.79 -3.60
CA GLY A 447 -37.18 7.08 -4.61
C GLY A 447 -36.07 7.97 -4.07
N TYR A 448 -34.96 8.01 -4.80
CA TYR A 448 -33.81 8.85 -4.51
C TYR A 448 -33.68 9.95 -5.55
N GLU A 449 -33.23 11.12 -5.13
CA GLU A 449 -32.87 12.24 -6.01
C GLU A 449 -31.43 12.68 -5.76
N PHE A 450 -30.71 12.94 -6.84
CA PHE A 450 -29.29 13.30 -6.83
C PHE A 450 -29.11 14.69 -7.42
N GLN A 451 -28.29 15.51 -6.77
CA GLN A 451 -27.85 16.79 -7.29
C GLN A 451 -26.33 16.79 -7.44
N TYR A 452 -25.84 17.53 -8.42
CA TYR A 452 -24.42 17.61 -8.74
C TYR A 452 -24.00 19.06 -8.91
N ASP A 453 -22.72 19.35 -8.63
CA ASP A 453 -22.10 20.59 -9.06
C ASP A 453 -21.69 20.55 -10.55
N ASN A 454 -21.10 21.65 -11.04
CA ASN A 454 -20.65 21.77 -12.42
C ASN A 454 -19.50 20.82 -12.79
N PHE A 455 -18.75 20.32 -11.79
CA PHE A 455 -17.68 19.34 -11.99
C PHE A 455 -18.20 17.89 -11.92
N GLY A 456 -19.48 17.69 -11.59
CA GLY A 456 -20.10 16.38 -11.48
C GLY A 456 -19.98 15.73 -10.11
N ASN A 457 -19.54 16.46 -9.08
CA ASN A 457 -19.53 15.94 -7.72
C ASN A 457 -20.95 15.91 -7.14
N ASN A 458 -21.34 14.83 -6.47
CA ASN A 458 -22.68 14.71 -5.88
C ASN A 458 -22.83 15.60 -4.64
N THR A 459 -23.61 16.66 -4.73
CA THR A 459 -23.80 17.66 -3.67
C THR A 459 -24.95 17.32 -2.74
N VAL A 460 -25.98 16.63 -3.21
CA VAL A 460 -27.14 16.26 -2.39
C VAL A 460 -27.66 14.89 -2.80
N VAL A 461 -28.04 14.09 -1.79
CA VAL A 461 -28.92 12.93 -1.96
C VAL A 461 -30.16 13.12 -1.11
N LYS A 462 -31.33 12.94 -1.73
CA LYS A 462 -32.63 12.99 -1.04
C LYS A 462 -33.34 11.64 -1.18
N VAL A 463 -34.15 11.30 -0.20
CA VAL A 463 -35.19 10.27 -0.34
C VAL A 463 -36.55 10.94 -0.42
N LYS A 464 -37.40 10.44 -1.32
CA LYS A 464 -38.81 10.78 -1.45
C LYS A 464 -39.62 9.52 -1.22
N GLY A 465 -40.68 9.60 -0.44
CA GLY A 465 -41.57 8.48 -0.18
C GLY A 465 -42.68 8.91 0.75
N LYS A 466 -43.38 7.96 1.36
CA LYS A 466 -44.45 8.27 2.31
C LYS A 466 -43.94 8.34 3.74
N ASP A 467 -44.41 9.32 4.49
CA ASP A 467 -44.21 9.42 5.94
C ASP A 467 -45.09 8.37 6.69
N PRO A 468 -44.95 8.24 8.02
CA PRO A 468 -45.79 7.31 8.80
C PRO A 468 -47.31 7.59 8.72
N ALA A 469 -47.73 8.78 8.28
CA ALA A 469 -49.12 9.14 8.05
C ALA A 469 -49.58 8.88 6.60
N GLY A 470 -48.70 8.34 5.75
CA GLY A 470 -48.97 8.03 4.34
C GLY A 470 -48.86 9.23 3.40
N GLN A 471 -48.37 10.38 3.87
CA GLN A 471 -48.19 11.60 3.08
C GLN A 471 -46.84 11.61 2.37
N GLU A 472 -46.78 12.14 1.15
CA GLU A 472 -45.52 12.31 0.44
C GLU A 472 -44.58 13.25 1.21
N ALA A 473 -43.37 12.76 1.50
CA ALA A 473 -42.34 13.45 2.23
C ALA A 473 -41.01 13.37 1.46
N THR A 474 -40.20 14.42 1.60
CA THR A 474 -38.84 14.47 1.07
C THR A 474 -37.88 14.74 2.21
N GLN A 475 -36.82 13.95 2.31
CA GLN A 475 -35.78 14.11 3.32
C GLN A 475 -34.40 14.17 2.64
N ASN A 476 -33.59 15.16 2.98
CA ASN A 476 -32.18 15.16 2.64
C ASN A 476 -31.48 14.07 3.47
N LEU A 477 -30.81 13.13 2.81
CA LEU A 477 -30.01 12.10 3.48
C LEU A 477 -28.60 12.59 3.74
N ILE A 478 -28.04 13.33 2.78
CA ILE A 478 -26.70 13.89 2.86
C ILE A 478 -26.58 15.13 1.98
N THR A 479 -25.80 16.09 2.43
CA THR A 479 -25.34 17.24 1.64
C THR A 479 -23.83 17.31 1.72
N ASN A 480 -23.16 17.26 0.57
CA ASN A 480 -21.71 17.30 0.45
C ASN A 480 -21.25 18.66 -0.08
N THR A 481 -20.10 19.11 0.41
CA THR A 481 -19.38 20.26 -0.14
C THR A 481 -17.98 19.83 -0.53
N TYR A 482 -17.43 20.51 -1.53
CA TYR A 482 -16.13 20.22 -2.12
C TYR A 482 -15.28 21.49 -2.18
N GLU A 483 -13.96 21.35 -2.22
CA GLU A 483 -13.04 22.47 -2.44
C GLU A 483 -13.11 22.95 -3.89
N GLU A 484 -13.24 24.26 -4.10
CA GLU A 484 -13.41 24.85 -5.43
C GLU A 484 -12.19 24.63 -6.35
N ARG A 485 -10.99 24.50 -5.78
CA ARG A 485 -9.73 24.43 -6.53
C ARG A 485 -9.51 23.08 -7.22
N ASN A 486 -9.82 21.98 -6.53
CA ASN A 486 -9.42 20.62 -6.91
C ASN A 486 -10.55 19.58 -6.77
N GLY A 487 -11.73 19.98 -6.30
CA GLY A 487 -12.86 19.06 -6.11
C GLY A 487 -12.71 18.12 -4.92
N ASN A 488 -11.77 18.36 -4.00
CA ASN A 488 -11.61 17.51 -2.83
C ASN A 488 -12.85 17.56 -1.93
N PHE A 489 -13.26 16.41 -1.41
CA PHE A 489 -14.39 16.30 -0.48
C PHE A 489 -14.10 17.07 0.82
N LYS A 490 -14.89 18.12 1.09
CA LYS A 490 -14.67 19.03 2.21
C LYS A 490 -15.48 18.65 3.44
N GLU A 491 -16.80 18.53 3.29
CA GLU A 491 -17.73 18.25 4.40
C GLU A 491 -18.95 17.49 3.91
N ALA A 492 -19.40 16.49 4.68
CA ALA A 492 -20.72 15.89 4.61
C ALA A 492 -21.56 16.36 5.79
N THR A 493 -22.77 16.81 5.52
CA THR A 493 -23.84 17.00 6.50
C THR A 493 -24.88 15.90 6.29
N TYR A 494 -25.02 14.99 7.24
CA TYR A 494 -26.01 13.92 7.21
C TYR A 494 -27.41 14.47 7.50
N GLY A 495 -28.46 13.71 7.13
CA GLY A 495 -29.86 14.11 7.31
C GLY A 495 -30.28 14.34 8.77
N ASN A 496 -29.52 13.81 9.73
CA ASN A 496 -29.68 14.08 11.16
C ASN A 496 -28.90 15.32 11.65
N GLY A 497 -28.27 16.07 10.74
CA GLY A 497 -27.48 17.26 11.02
C GLY A 497 -26.04 17.00 11.47
N HIS A 498 -25.62 15.74 11.68
CA HIS A 498 -24.24 15.42 12.00
C HIS A 498 -23.32 15.77 10.83
N LYS A 499 -22.09 16.21 11.16
CA LYS A 499 -21.12 16.64 10.16
C LYS A 499 -19.82 15.88 10.28
N VAL A 500 -19.21 15.58 9.15
CA VAL A 500 -17.82 15.10 9.07
C VAL A 500 -17.10 15.90 7.99
N SER A 501 -15.93 16.45 8.32
CA SER A 501 -15.12 17.22 7.37
C SER A 501 -13.65 16.84 7.41
N ASN A 502 -12.97 17.05 6.28
CA ASN A 502 -11.54 16.83 6.11
C ASN A 502 -10.78 18.17 6.10
N ILE A 503 -9.52 18.11 6.50
CA ILE A 503 -8.54 19.19 6.33
C ILE A 503 -7.42 18.62 5.46
N TYR A 504 -7.01 19.36 4.44
CA TYR A 504 -5.99 18.94 3.48
C TYR A 504 -4.71 19.75 3.64
N ASP A 505 -3.57 19.14 3.30
CA ASP A 505 -2.33 19.87 3.04
C ASP A 505 -2.23 20.31 1.56
N ALA A 506 -1.12 20.94 1.19
CA ALA A 506 -0.91 21.44 -0.18
C ALA A 506 -0.76 20.32 -1.24
N MET A 507 -0.57 19.07 -0.82
CA MET A 507 -0.50 17.89 -1.67
C MET A 507 -1.83 17.13 -1.72
N ASP A 508 -2.91 17.75 -1.25
CA ASP A 508 -4.26 17.18 -1.23
C ASP A 508 -4.39 15.91 -0.37
N ARG A 509 -3.51 15.75 0.63
CA ARG A 509 -3.58 14.66 1.62
C ARG A 509 -4.37 15.09 2.85
N VAL A 510 -5.15 14.18 3.43
CA VAL A 510 -5.97 14.48 4.62
C VAL A 510 -5.08 14.57 5.86
N ILE A 511 -4.91 15.76 6.42
CA ILE A 511 -4.14 16.00 7.66
C ILE A 511 -5.01 16.15 8.91
N GLY A 512 -6.34 16.16 8.75
CA GLY A 512 -7.25 16.21 9.89
C GLY A 512 -8.68 15.84 9.55
N LYS A 513 -9.40 15.33 10.56
CA LYS A 513 -10.84 15.04 10.47
C LYS A 513 -11.60 15.68 11.61
N LYS A 514 -12.67 16.40 11.27
CA LYS A 514 -13.60 16.97 12.24
C LYS A 514 -14.91 16.20 12.27
N PHE A 515 -15.51 16.11 13.46
CA PHE A 515 -16.88 15.64 13.67
C PHE A 515 -17.65 16.80 14.30
N GLY A 516 -18.66 17.30 13.60
CA GLY A 516 -19.20 18.63 13.89
C GLY A 516 -18.13 19.70 13.63
N THR A 517 -17.89 20.56 14.63
CA THR A 517 -16.84 21.58 14.59
C THR A 517 -15.52 21.12 15.21
N GLU A 518 -15.52 19.98 15.91
CA GLU A 518 -14.39 19.52 16.71
C GLU A 518 -13.41 18.71 15.87
N LEU A 519 -12.12 19.09 15.91
CA LEU A 519 -11.04 18.29 15.36
C LEU A 519 -10.80 17.06 16.25
N ARG A 520 -10.96 15.87 15.69
CA ARG A 520 -10.91 14.59 16.44
C ARG A 520 -9.68 13.76 16.13
N VAL A 521 -9.14 13.89 14.92
CA VAL A 521 -7.95 13.16 14.48
C VAL A 521 -7.07 14.08 13.64
N LYS A 522 -5.76 13.99 13.81
CA LYS A 522 -4.76 14.56 12.90
C LYS A 522 -3.91 13.47 12.28
N TYR A 523 -3.44 13.71 11.06
CA TYR A 523 -2.51 12.85 10.35
C TYR A 523 -1.30 13.65 9.91
N GLN A 524 -0.14 13.02 9.95
CA GLN A 524 1.07 13.55 9.36
C GLN A 524 1.75 12.44 8.56
N TYR A 525 2.34 12.83 7.45
CA TYR A 525 2.95 11.92 6.48
C TYR A 525 4.46 12.16 6.41
N ASN A 526 5.24 11.09 6.23
CA ASN A 526 6.68 11.23 5.96
C ASN A 526 6.92 11.65 4.49
N ALA A 527 8.20 11.85 4.11
CA ALA A 527 8.55 12.24 2.75
C ALA A 527 8.21 11.20 1.66
N ASN A 528 7.95 9.94 2.03
CA ASN A 528 7.47 8.90 1.10
C ASN A 528 5.94 8.93 0.92
N ASN A 529 5.23 9.90 1.51
CA ASN A 529 3.76 9.96 1.58
C ASN A 529 3.11 8.86 2.43
N ASN A 530 3.88 8.14 3.23
CA ASN A 530 3.31 7.18 4.18
C ASN A 530 2.80 7.88 5.42
N LEU A 531 1.68 7.40 5.98
CA LEU A 531 1.17 7.87 7.26
C LEU A 531 2.25 7.61 8.31
N ALA A 532 2.78 8.64 8.95
CA ALA A 532 3.87 8.53 9.92
C ALA A 532 3.38 8.78 11.35
N LEU A 533 2.35 9.61 11.52
CA LEU A 533 1.73 9.89 12.81
C LEU A 533 0.22 10.07 12.67
N LYS A 534 -0.52 9.40 13.54
CA LYS A 534 -1.94 9.68 13.80
C LYS A 534 -2.10 10.15 15.24
N GLU A 535 -2.67 11.33 15.42
CA GLU A 535 -3.03 11.84 16.75
C GLU A 535 -4.53 11.62 16.96
N ASP A 536 -4.88 10.70 17.86
CA ASP A 536 -6.25 10.49 18.33
C ASP A 536 -6.52 11.45 19.49
N LEU A 537 -7.22 12.55 19.18
CA LEU A 537 -7.50 13.62 20.14
C LEU A 537 -8.64 13.25 21.11
N VAL A 538 -9.40 12.19 20.81
CA VAL A 538 -10.47 11.69 21.68
C VAL A 538 -9.89 10.85 22.80
N ASN A 539 -9.09 9.86 22.42
CA ASN A 539 -8.47 8.93 23.37
C ASN A 539 -7.15 9.46 23.95
N LYS A 540 -6.67 10.60 23.45
CA LYS A 540 -5.39 11.24 23.82
C LYS A 540 -4.23 10.26 23.62
N LYS A 541 -4.16 9.66 22.43
CA LYS A 541 -3.12 8.70 22.01
C LYS A 541 -2.50 9.13 20.71
N ASN A 542 -1.19 8.91 20.58
CA ASN A 542 -0.47 9.07 19.34
C ASN A 542 -0.08 7.70 18.80
N TYR A 543 -0.26 7.47 17.50
CA TYR A 543 0.17 6.26 16.82
C TYR A 543 1.27 6.63 15.83
N ARG A 544 2.49 6.17 16.08
CA ARG A 544 3.62 6.34 15.16
C ARG A 544 3.79 5.10 14.31
N TYR A 545 3.97 5.29 13.01
CA TYR A 545 4.08 4.24 12.01
C TYR A 545 5.47 4.32 11.36
N ASN A 546 6.18 3.20 11.34
CA ASN A 546 7.47 3.09 10.68
C ASN A 546 7.42 2.01 9.60
N TYR A 547 8.27 2.20 8.59
CA TYR A 547 8.29 1.39 7.38
C TYR A 547 9.71 0.87 7.15
N ASP A 548 9.83 -0.32 6.58
CA ASP A 548 11.12 -0.87 6.16
C ASP A 548 11.60 -0.22 4.85
N LEU A 549 12.77 -0.64 4.36
CA LEU A 549 13.36 -0.12 3.11
C LEU A 549 12.52 -0.44 1.86
N ALA A 550 11.62 -1.42 1.96
CA ALA A 550 10.70 -1.77 0.89
C ALA A 550 9.35 -1.03 1.01
N ASP A 551 9.28 -0.03 1.88
CA ASP A 551 8.10 0.79 2.16
C ASP A 551 6.91 0.00 2.75
N ARG A 552 7.19 -1.15 3.37
CA ARG A 552 6.19 -1.98 4.07
C ARG A 552 6.12 -1.58 5.54
N LEU A 553 4.92 -1.59 6.11
CA LEU A 553 4.70 -1.24 7.52
C LEU A 553 5.48 -2.20 8.44
N SER A 554 6.52 -1.70 9.11
CA SER A 554 7.36 -2.53 9.97
C SER A 554 6.93 -2.42 11.43
N THR A 555 6.47 -1.24 11.87
CA THR A 555 6.19 -0.98 13.29
C THR A 555 5.02 -0.01 13.48
N ILE A 556 4.17 -0.29 14.46
CA ILE A 556 3.20 0.66 15.02
C ILE A 556 3.53 0.83 16.51
N LYS A 557 3.64 2.08 16.97
CA LYS A 557 3.79 2.44 18.38
C LYS A 557 2.63 3.28 18.86
N GLU A 558 1.92 2.82 19.89
CA GLU A 558 0.96 3.64 20.63
C GLU A 558 1.73 4.39 21.74
N ILE A 559 1.62 5.72 21.73
CA ILE A 559 2.40 6.62 22.57
C ILE A 559 1.43 7.47 23.40
N ASP A 560 1.72 7.59 24.69
CA ASP A 560 1.09 8.60 25.54
C ASP A 560 1.69 9.98 25.21
N PRO A 561 0.92 10.91 24.62
CA PRO A 561 1.44 12.22 24.24
C PRO A 561 1.88 13.07 25.44
N ALA A 562 1.36 12.83 26.65
CA ALA A 562 1.73 13.60 27.84
C ALA A 562 3.09 13.20 28.41
N THR A 563 3.44 11.91 28.31
CA THR A 563 4.69 11.36 28.88
C THR A 563 5.71 10.94 27.83
N SER A 564 5.34 10.94 26.55
CA SER A 564 6.10 10.38 25.42
C SER A 564 6.44 8.88 25.58
N LYS A 565 5.79 8.19 26.52
CA LYS A 565 6.03 6.77 26.78
C LYS A 565 5.31 5.92 25.73
N ILE A 566 6.01 4.94 25.18
CA ILE A 566 5.41 3.87 24.37
C ILE A 566 4.61 2.95 25.29
N ILE A 567 3.32 2.79 24.99
CA ILE A 567 2.37 1.96 25.73
C ILE A 567 2.30 0.56 25.11
N ASN A 568 2.07 0.53 23.80
CA ASN A 568 1.97 -0.70 23.02
C ASN A 568 2.86 -0.59 21.78
N GLU A 569 3.42 -1.70 21.35
CA GLU A 569 4.21 -1.79 20.11
C GLU A 569 3.83 -3.05 19.34
N THR A 570 3.60 -2.93 18.04
CA THR A 570 3.40 -4.05 17.12
C THR A 570 4.46 -3.98 16.03
N ARG A 571 5.15 -5.09 15.77
CA ARG A 571 6.16 -5.22 14.73
C ARG A 571 5.80 -6.32 13.74
N TYR A 572 5.98 -6.06 12.45
CA TYR A 572 5.68 -6.96 11.35
C TYR A 572 6.96 -7.42 10.67
N ASN A 573 7.07 -8.72 10.44
CA ASN A 573 8.08 -9.30 9.56
C ASN A 573 7.38 -9.93 8.35
N TYR A 574 8.09 -9.92 7.22
CA TYR A 574 7.57 -10.40 5.95
C TYR A 574 8.46 -11.50 5.37
N ASP A 575 7.86 -12.43 4.63
CA ASP A 575 8.60 -13.44 3.88
C ASP A 575 9.01 -12.95 2.48
N LEU A 576 9.59 -13.86 1.68
CA LEU A 576 10.04 -13.60 0.30
C LEU A 576 8.90 -13.40 -0.71
N ASN A 577 7.63 -13.57 -0.33
CA ASN A 577 6.48 -13.25 -1.18
C ASN A 577 5.70 -12.06 -0.61
N ASN A 578 6.32 -11.26 0.27
CA ASN A 578 5.70 -10.14 1.00
C ASN A 578 4.50 -10.53 1.88
N ASN A 579 4.33 -11.79 2.26
CA ASN A 579 3.33 -12.11 3.28
C ASN A 579 3.86 -11.81 4.66
N VAL A 580 2.98 -11.43 5.59
CA VAL A 580 3.32 -11.33 7.01
C VAL A 580 3.75 -12.70 7.52
N SER A 581 5.02 -12.87 7.83
CA SER A 581 5.57 -14.12 8.37
C SER A 581 5.53 -14.15 9.88
N GLU A 582 5.57 -12.98 10.52
CA GLU A 582 5.54 -12.86 11.97
C GLU A 582 4.97 -11.50 12.41
N VAL A 583 4.18 -11.51 13.48
CA VAL A 583 3.74 -10.33 14.21
C VAL A 583 4.21 -10.44 15.65
N ASN A 584 4.99 -9.47 16.12
CA ASN A 584 5.45 -9.37 17.49
C ASN A 584 4.78 -8.19 18.17
N GLU A 585 4.05 -8.44 19.26
CA GLU A 585 3.28 -7.40 19.97
C GLU A 585 3.74 -7.31 21.42
N ASN A 586 4.03 -6.09 21.87
CA ASN A 586 4.25 -5.75 23.26
C ASN A 586 3.01 -4.98 23.73
N ILE A 587 2.10 -5.64 24.46
CA ILE A 587 0.83 -5.05 24.89
C ILE A 587 0.69 -5.24 26.39
N ASN A 588 0.52 -4.15 27.14
CA ASN A 588 0.25 -4.18 28.59
C ASN A 588 1.19 -5.13 29.39
N ASN A 589 2.51 -5.06 29.15
CA ASN A 589 3.57 -5.91 29.74
C ASN A 589 3.60 -7.39 29.31
N TYR A 590 2.85 -7.77 28.29
CA TYR A 590 2.94 -9.09 27.66
C TYR A 590 3.55 -8.99 26.27
N ASN A 591 4.35 -10.01 25.94
CA ASN A 591 4.86 -10.22 24.60
C ASN A 591 4.04 -11.30 23.92
N TYR A 592 3.53 -11.01 22.74
CA TYR A 592 2.87 -11.94 21.85
C TYR A 592 3.71 -12.11 20.60
N ASN A 593 3.75 -13.34 20.11
CA ASN A 593 4.41 -13.68 18.85
C ASN A 593 3.45 -14.55 18.05
N ILE A 594 3.10 -14.10 16.85
CA ILE A 594 2.19 -14.77 15.94
C ILE A 594 2.97 -15.05 14.66
N ALA A 595 3.37 -16.30 14.46
CA ALA A 595 4.13 -16.74 13.29
C ALA A 595 3.22 -17.43 12.28
N TYR A 596 3.41 -17.12 11.00
CA TYR A 596 2.61 -17.63 9.88
C TYR A 596 3.46 -18.50 8.96
N GLY A 597 2.91 -19.64 8.56
CA GLY A 597 3.47 -20.50 7.52
C GLY A 597 2.60 -20.47 6.27
N TYR A 598 3.21 -20.60 5.10
CA TYR A 598 2.53 -20.60 3.79
C TYR A 598 3.00 -21.76 2.92
N ASN A 599 2.12 -22.32 2.10
CA ASN A 599 2.48 -23.31 1.08
C ASN A 599 3.01 -22.64 -0.20
N LYS A 600 3.31 -23.43 -1.25
CA LYS A 600 3.87 -22.92 -2.51
C LYS A 600 2.87 -22.14 -3.36
N ASP A 601 1.57 -22.31 -3.10
CA ASP A 601 0.49 -21.48 -3.68
C ASP A 601 0.19 -20.24 -2.83
N ASN A 602 1.09 -19.90 -1.89
CA ASN A 602 0.99 -18.74 -1.03
C ASN A 602 -0.23 -18.75 -0.08
N LYS A 603 -0.77 -19.94 0.24
CA LYS A 603 -1.90 -20.12 1.17
C LYS A 603 -1.41 -20.42 2.60
N PRO A 604 -2.05 -19.88 3.66
CA PRO A 604 -1.64 -20.14 5.04
C PRO A 604 -1.71 -21.63 5.41
N THR A 605 -0.63 -22.21 5.92
CA THR A 605 -0.57 -23.60 6.40
C THR A 605 -0.52 -23.69 7.91
N SER A 606 0.00 -22.66 8.58
CA SER A 606 0.09 -22.63 10.04
C SER A 606 0.00 -21.23 10.62
N VAL A 607 -0.55 -21.14 11.83
CA VAL A 607 -0.44 -19.97 12.70
C VAL A 607 -0.01 -20.44 14.08
N THR A 608 1.17 -20.02 14.55
CA THR A 608 1.65 -20.30 15.89
C THR A 608 1.55 -19.06 16.74
N HIS A 609 0.73 -19.09 17.79
CA HIS A 609 0.55 -17.97 18.71
C HIS A 609 1.20 -18.29 20.06
N LYS A 610 2.18 -17.50 20.46
CA LYS A 610 2.89 -17.61 21.74
C LYS A 610 2.69 -16.35 22.58
N ARG A 611 2.72 -16.50 23.91
CA ARG A 611 2.72 -15.40 24.88
C ARG A 611 3.74 -15.63 25.97
N GLY A 612 4.34 -14.55 26.45
CA GLY A 612 5.13 -14.52 27.69
C GLY A 612 5.00 -13.16 28.37
N THR A 613 5.43 -13.09 29.62
CA THR A 613 5.69 -11.80 30.27
C THR A 613 6.86 -11.12 29.56
N LEU A 614 6.85 -9.79 29.47
CA LEU A 614 7.95 -9.01 28.87
C LEU A 614 9.31 -9.47 29.41
N GLY A 615 10.23 -9.84 28.51
CA GLY A 615 11.58 -10.30 28.85
C GLY A 615 11.70 -11.76 29.31
N GLN A 616 10.62 -12.54 29.27
CA GLN A 616 10.62 -13.98 29.56
C GLN A 616 10.43 -14.82 28.30
N GLN A 617 10.74 -16.12 28.40
CA GLN A 617 10.52 -17.08 27.33
C GLN A 617 9.03 -17.16 26.97
N LEU A 618 8.73 -17.20 25.67
CA LEU A 618 7.36 -17.32 25.18
C LEU A 618 6.88 -18.78 25.27
N SER A 619 5.66 -18.96 25.75
CA SER A 619 4.96 -20.24 25.75
C SER A 619 3.87 -20.25 24.68
N SER A 620 3.72 -21.37 23.97
CA SER A 620 2.66 -21.54 22.97
C SER A 620 1.28 -21.45 23.64
N ILE A 621 0.43 -20.54 23.15
CA ILE A 621 -0.99 -20.46 23.52
C ILE A 621 -1.77 -21.46 22.68
N TYR A 622 -1.64 -21.36 21.37
CA TYR A 622 -2.25 -22.28 20.43
C TYR A 622 -1.47 -22.36 19.11
N ASN A 623 -1.65 -23.47 18.41
CA ASN A 623 -1.19 -23.63 17.03
C ASN A 623 -2.39 -23.94 16.15
N ILE A 624 -2.51 -23.27 15.01
CA ILE A 624 -3.48 -23.58 13.97
C ILE A 624 -2.72 -24.23 12.82
N SER A 625 -3.23 -25.33 12.27
CA SER A 625 -2.80 -25.87 10.99
C SER A 625 -3.97 -25.94 10.02
N TYR A 626 -3.70 -25.67 8.75
CA TYR A 626 -4.67 -25.70 7.66
C TYR A 626 -4.27 -26.80 6.66
N GLY A 627 -5.21 -27.67 6.34
CA GLY A 627 -5.09 -28.65 5.28
C GLY A 627 -5.98 -28.26 4.10
N TYR A 628 -5.47 -28.47 2.88
CA TYR A 628 -6.17 -28.16 1.65
C TYR A 628 -6.39 -29.44 0.83
N ASP A 629 -7.53 -29.55 0.17
CA ASP A 629 -7.78 -30.63 -0.77
C ASP A 629 -7.01 -30.42 -2.09
N ILE A 630 -7.12 -31.37 -3.02
CA ILE A 630 -6.44 -31.31 -4.32
C ILE A 630 -6.90 -30.16 -5.23
N LEU A 631 -7.98 -29.48 -4.87
CA LEU A 631 -8.50 -28.29 -5.56
C LEU A 631 -8.01 -26.99 -4.88
N GLY A 632 -7.24 -27.12 -3.79
CA GLY A 632 -6.76 -26.01 -2.99
C GLY A 632 -7.84 -25.40 -2.07
N ARG A 633 -8.95 -26.09 -1.82
CA ARG A 633 -10.00 -25.64 -0.88
C ARG A 633 -9.67 -26.12 0.53
N LEU A 634 -10.12 -25.41 1.56
CA LEU A 634 -9.85 -25.79 2.94
C LEU A 634 -10.54 -27.12 3.26
N GLU A 635 -9.77 -28.17 3.52
CA GLU A 635 -10.29 -29.49 3.87
C GLU A 635 -10.41 -29.63 5.40
N ASN A 636 -9.42 -29.11 6.13
CA ASN A 636 -9.43 -29.16 7.58
C ASN A 636 -8.68 -27.98 8.20
N LYS A 637 -9.11 -27.62 9.41
CA LYS A 637 -8.46 -26.66 10.29
C LYS A 637 -8.31 -27.30 11.65
N LYS A 638 -7.09 -27.42 12.15
CA LYS A 638 -6.80 -27.97 13.49
C LYS A 638 -6.27 -26.87 14.39
N ILE A 639 -6.89 -26.69 15.56
CA ILE A 639 -6.43 -25.79 16.61
C ILE A 639 -5.91 -26.65 17.77
N ALA A 640 -4.62 -26.60 18.04
CA ALA A 640 -3.96 -27.28 19.15
C ALA A 640 -3.71 -26.31 20.31
N ILE A 641 -4.24 -26.59 21.50
CA ILE A 641 -4.04 -25.84 22.74
C ILE A 641 -3.41 -26.80 23.75
N GLY A 642 -2.09 -26.68 23.97
CA GLY A 642 -1.33 -27.67 24.72
C GLY A 642 -1.44 -29.06 24.10
N THR A 643 -1.95 -30.04 24.84
CA THR A 643 -2.21 -31.40 24.37
C THR A 643 -3.59 -31.58 23.74
N THR A 644 -4.49 -30.59 23.87
CA THR A 644 -5.87 -30.66 23.36
C THR A 644 -5.92 -30.22 21.91
N ASN A 645 -6.63 -30.96 21.06
CA ASN A 645 -6.78 -30.64 19.65
C ASN A 645 -8.26 -30.51 19.27
N PHE A 646 -8.60 -29.42 18.58
CA PHE A 646 -9.91 -29.19 17.97
C PHE A 646 -9.75 -29.22 16.47
N GLN A 647 -10.27 -30.25 15.81
CA GLN A 647 -10.22 -30.36 14.36
C GLN A 647 -11.59 -30.05 13.78
N THR A 648 -11.63 -29.09 12.87
CA THR A 648 -12.78 -28.75 12.04
C THR A 648 -12.52 -29.29 10.63
N ASN A 649 -13.38 -30.17 10.14
CA ASN A 649 -13.34 -30.70 8.78
C ASN A 649 -14.43 -30.04 7.94
N TYR A 650 -14.11 -29.77 6.67
CA TYR A 650 -15.00 -29.14 5.71
C TYR A 650 -15.27 -30.11 4.58
N LYS A 651 -16.55 -30.32 4.26
CA LYS A 651 -16.97 -31.08 3.08
C LYS A 651 -17.77 -30.17 2.17
N TYR A 652 -17.62 -30.39 0.87
CA TYR A 652 -18.23 -29.56 -0.16
C TYR A 652 -19.35 -30.31 -0.88
N TYR A 653 -20.31 -29.56 -1.45
CA TYR A 653 -21.41 -30.13 -2.21
C TYR A 653 -20.90 -30.90 -3.43
N GLU A 654 -21.52 -32.04 -3.73
CA GLU A 654 -21.34 -32.69 -5.02
C GLU A 654 -21.91 -31.81 -6.13
N GLY A 655 -21.26 -31.84 -7.29
CA GLY A 655 -21.81 -31.27 -8.52
C GLY A 655 -22.71 -32.28 -9.23
N LYS A 656 -23.19 -31.90 -10.41
CA LYS A 656 -24.10 -32.70 -11.23
C LYS A 656 -23.40 -33.85 -11.96
N GLU A 657 -22.17 -33.62 -12.40
CA GLU A 657 -21.36 -34.65 -13.08
C GLU A 657 -20.70 -35.59 -12.06
N ALA A 658 -20.44 -36.85 -12.44
CA ALA A 658 -19.68 -37.76 -11.59
C ALA A 658 -18.31 -37.17 -11.25
N ASN A 659 -17.86 -37.32 -10.00
CA ASN A 659 -16.64 -36.73 -9.45
C ASN A 659 -16.58 -35.19 -9.45
N SER A 660 -17.64 -34.50 -9.88
CA SER A 660 -17.71 -33.06 -9.78
C SER A 660 -18.13 -32.61 -8.37
N THR A 661 -17.70 -31.41 -7.99
CA THR A 661 -17.98 -30.77 -6.70
C THR A 661 -18.16 -29.26 -6.90
N THR A 662 -18.36 -28.52 -5.82
CA THR A 662 -18.65 -27.08 -5.81
C THR A 662 -17.79 -26.35 -4.77
N ASN A 663 -17.84 -25.02 -4.73
CA ASN A 663 -17.27 -24.26 -3.60
C ASN A 663 -18.25 -24.08 -2.42
N LEU A 664 -19.46 -24.65 -2.49
CA LEU A 664 -20.45 -24.58 -1.43
C LEU A 664 -20.14 -25.63 -0.35
N ILE A 665 -20.10 -25.18 0.91
CA ILE A 665 -19.83 -26.05 2.05
C ILE A 665 -21.08 -26.89 2.33
N LYS A 666 -20.98 -28.21 2.21
CA LYS A 666 -22.03 -29.16 2.57
C LYS A 666 -22.07 -29.40 4.07
N THR A 667 -20.91 -29.55 4.70
CA THR A 667 -20.82 -29.87 6.13
C THR A 667 -19.58 -29.24 6.75
N ILE A 668 -19.74 -28.73 7.98
CA ILE A 668 -18.64 -28.37 8.87
C ILE A 668 -18.74 -29.29 10.09
N GLU A 669 -17.71 -30.10 10.32
CA GLU A 669 -17.66 -31.06 11.41
C GLU A 669 -16.56 -30.68 12.40
N ASN A 670 -16.90 -30.51 13.68
CA ASN A 670 -15.94 -30.25 14.75
C ASN A 670 -16.15 -31.21 15.92
N GLY A 671 -15.15 -32.05 16.21
CA GLY A 671 -15.17 -32.96 17.35
C GLY A 671 -16.35 -33.96 17.34
N GLY A 672 -16.71 -34.47 16.15
CA GLY A 672 -17.83 -35.41 15.96
C GLY A 672 -19.22 -34.76 15.90
N LYS A 673 -19.32 -33.43 16.00
CA LYS A 673 -20.55 -32.67 15.77
C LYS A 673 -20.51 -32.04 14.38
N ALA A 674 -21.51 -32.36 13.56
CA ALA A 674 -21.61 -31.86 12.20
C ALA A 674 -22.79 -30.91 12.06
N ILE A 675 -22.52 -29.73 11.48
CA ILE A 675 -23.54 -28.83 10.94
C ILE A 675 -23.52 -28.97 9.43
N SER A 676 -24.68 -29.22 8.84
CA SER A 676 -24.84 -29.31 7.39
C SER A 676 -25.67 -28.15 6.87
N TYR A 677 -25.40 -27.75 5.63
CA TYR A 677 -26.08 -26.66 4.95
C TYR A 677 -26.82 -27.22 3.74
N GLU A 678 -28.05 -26.78 3.50
CA GLU A 678 -28.74 -26.96 2.21
C GLU A 678 -28.79 -25.63 1.48
N TYR A 679 -28.76 -25.69 0.15
CA TYR A 679 -28.81 -24.52 -0.70
C TYR A 679 -29.95 -24.63 -1.70
N ASP A 680 -30.57 -23.50 -2.03
CA ASP A 680 -31.45 -23.42 -3.20
C ASP A 680 -30.65 -23.39 -4.51
N SER A 681 -31.38 -23.33 -5.64
CA SER A 681 -30.81 -23.30 -6.98
C SER A 681 -30.00 -22.03 -7.29
N LYS A 682 -30.24 -20.95 -6.54
CA LYS A 682 -29.53 -19.66 -6.64
C LYS A 682 -28.29 -19.60 -5.74
N GLY A 683 -28.12 -20.59 -4.85
CA GLY A 683 -26.97 -20.72 -3.96
C GLY A 683 -27.17 -20.05 -2.61
N ASN A 684 -28.40 -19.64 -2.25
CA ASN A 684 -28.68 -19.18 -0.89
C ASN A 684 -28.80 -20.38 0.05
N ILE A 685 -28.39 -20.21 1.31
CA ILE A 685 -28.60 -21.23 2.35
C ILE A 685 -30.10 -21.34 2.59
N SER A 686 -30.71 -22.48 2.26
CA SER A 686 -32.12 -22.73 2.50
C SER A 686 -32.36 -23.39 3.86
N LYS A 687 -31.42 -24.21 4.33
CA LYS A 687 -31.48 -24.85 5.66
C LYS A 687 -30.12 -25.00 6.32
N ILE A 688 -30.14 -25.05 7.64
CA ILE A 688 -29.04 -25.49 8.49
C ILE A 688 -29.53 -26.68 9.32
N LEU A 689 -28.75 -27.76 9.34
CA LEU A 689 -29.09 -29.01 10.00
C LEU A 689 -28.01 -29.42 11.01
N GLU A 690 -28.44 -30.01 12.13
CA GLU A 690 -27.59 -30.77 13.05
C GLU A 690 -28.01 -32.25 12.97
N GLY A 691 -27.17 -33.10 12.38
CA GLY A 691 -27.62 -34.42 11.90
C GLY A 691 -28.73 -34.27 10.86
N ASP A 692 -29.85 -35.00 11.04
CA ASP A 692 -31.03 -34.91 10.17
C ASP A 692 -32.03 -33.84 10.64
N LYS A 693 -31.75 -33.15 11.74
CA LYS A 693 -32.67 -32.17 12.33
C LYS A 693 -32.41 -30.79 11.74
N VAL A 694 -33.39 -30.25 11.02
CA VAL A 694 -33.42 -28.83 10.62
C VAL A 694 -33.49 -27.95 11.87
N ILE A 695 -32.46 -27.14 12.10
CA ILE A 695 -32.39 -26.17 13.21
C ILE A 695 -32.73 -24.75 12.75
N GLN A 696 -32.44 -24.40 11.49
CA GLN A 696 -32.81 -23.13 10.87
C GLN A 696 -33.26 -23.35 9.42
N GLN A 697 -34.26 -22.61 8.98
CA GLN A 697 -34.75 -22.62 7.59
C GLN A 697 -35.04 -21.20 7.10
N TYR A 698 -34.65 -20.93 5.86
CA TYR A 698 -34.75 -19.63 5.23
C TYR A 698 -35.61 -19.71 3.98
N TYR A 699 -36.40 -18.65 3.75
CA TYR A 699 -37.25 -18.53 2.56
C TYR A 699 -36.94 -17.22 1.86
N TYR A 700 -36.69 -17.33 0.56
CA TYR A 700 -36.38 -16.21 -0.31
C TYR A 700 -37.53 -15.97 -1.29
N ASN A 701 -37.78 -14.71 -1.62
CA ASN A 701 -38.72 -14.36 -2.68
C ASN A 701 -38.06 -14.43 -4.08
N GLU A 702 -38.82 -14.12 -5.14
CA GLU A 702 -38.31 -14.21 -6.51
C GLU A 702 -37.20 -13.22 -6.82
N VAL A 703 -37.09 -12.08 -6.11
CA VAL A 703 -35.97 -11.13 -6.22
C VAL A 703 -34.76 -11.50 -5.35
N ASN A 704 -34.75 -12.70 -4.77
CA ASN A 704 -33.66 -13.26 -3.98
C ASN A 704 -33.46 -12.57 -2.61
N GLU A 705 -34.52 -11.99 -2.05
CA GLU A 705 -34.53 -11.38 -0.72
C GLU A 705 -35.03 -12.38 0.32
N LEU A 706 -34.40 -12.42 1.50
CA LEU A 706 -34.88 -13.21 2.63
C LEU A 706 -36.18 -12.61 3.17
N ILE A 707 -37.28 -13.36 3.10
CA ILE A 707 -38.60 -12.91 3.57
C ILE A 707 -39.04 -13.58 4.87
N ARG A 708 -38.40 -14.69 5.25
CA ARG A 708 -38.74 -15.43 6.47
C ARG A 708 -37.57 -16.30 6.94
N GLU A 709 -37.40 -16.33 8.25
CA GLU A 709 -36.51 -17.26 8.96
C GLU A 709 -37.33 -18.04 10.00
N ASP A 710 -37.22 -19.38 9.95
CA ASP A 710 -37.74 -20.26 11.00
C ASP A 710 -36.57 -20.77 11.85
N ASN A 711 -36.44 -20.26 13.07
CA ASN A 711 -35.35 -20.62 13.98
C ASN A 711 -35.86 -21.37 15.22
N LYS A 712 -35.50 -22.66 15.33
CA LYS A 712 -36.01 -23.52 16.41
C LYS A 712 -35.42 -23.21 17.78
N ASP A 713 -34.23 -22.61 17.84
CA ASP A 713 -33.57 -22.30 19.12
C ASP A 713 -34.18 -21.06 19.79
N PHE A 714 -34.85 -20.19 19.02
CA PHE A 714 -35.48 -18.98 19.54
C PHE A 714 -37.00 -19.09 19.75
N ARG A 715 -37.66 -20.19 19.36
CA ARG A 715 -39.14 -20.31 19.32
C ARG A 715 -39.83 -19.07 18.70
N LYS A 716 -39.22 -18.48 17.68
CA LYS A 716 -39.74 -17.29 17.00
C LYS A 716 -39.80 -17.55 15.50
N ASN A 717 -41.01 -17.45 14.95
CA ASN A 717 -41.21 -17.32 13.52
C ASN A 717 -41.20 -15.81 13.23
N HIS A 718 -40.17 -15.32 12.55
CA HIS A 718 -40.13 -13.94 12.10
C HIS A 718 -40.46 -13.92 10.60
N SER A 719 -41.65 -13.44 10.26
CA SER A 719 -41.90 -12.87 8.93
C SER A 719 -41.24 -11.50 8.90
N LEU A 720 -40.35 -11.28 7.94
CA LEU A 720 -39.66 -10.00 7.75
C LEU A 720 -40.56 -8.99 7.03
#